data_AF-A0A550CQ57-F1
#
_entry.id   AF-A0A550CQ57-F1
#
_cell.length_a   1.000
_cell.length_b   1.000
_cell.length_c   1.000
_cell.angle_alpha   90.00
_cell.angle_beta   90.00
_cell.angle_gamma   90.00
#
_symmetry.space_group_name_H-M   'P 1'
#
loop_
_entity.id
_entity.type
_entity.pdbx_description
1 polymer ?
#
loop_
_entity_poly.entity_id
_entity_poly.type
_entity_poly.pdbx_seq_one_letter_code
_entity_poly.pdbx_strand_id
1 'polypeptide(L)'
;MTVPKAPYGAWKSPITADHVVNSPGRSANELYVDPITSERYHLDVRPAEGGRAALVHTESSTDVLPGKEWNVRTGVHEYGGGPLIVRDGVFYFSHRKDNRVYRYRAGEEAPVAVTPENPAYRYADFDVHPTHPHLLISILEDHTKDAPSTIVNTLCIIDTEKKTIAPLVSGADFYAHARFAPDGAHIVWQQWSFPDMSWEGGEVHVADVSVTDDASVALANSKHIAGESRKVSACYPSWISSDNILFLSDVSGYYNPWTYILSAPEARAVLREPIPQDFDGPVPAWQLGWQFYVVLPGGSHGVFAAMRDGRSLLYLVDLASGDFTILDSPYTVVEYMRWVPAEKKILFQGSLPDDYFKTVWLSITPASPLSSSKYKLEQIADKSGKPSALAELPSGYVSRPRPLTLEAPNGDVLYAIYWPPTNPNYSGGLDGETPPCVVSLHGGPTSLTMQVCSMGRLFFTSRGWAWLDVQYGGSAGYGRAYRDRLNGMWGVTDREDTLTVARAVAAQGLADPKRMVVRGASSGGYAVLAAISFSSDPALFAAATSLYGISDLTALASDTHKFESRYVDGLLAPIAEKPELFKERSPMEHAGKIVTPLLLLQGDEDRVVPKSQSDLIYNSIHDRGGVVEYQVYPGEGHGFKMAQHIKDATDRELAFYRRILNVGADDADGAPPGAGAYDTLILVHGLGFNANVFERINALAPTRGVRVVALNRRNYAGSTAYMPAEATVFARGSATQRRALMLDEGARLAGFVAALTRRIAPQRERSVHVVAWSLGNAYLLAMLASVGLLDTEDRQLLRKYLSTAVLWDAPVGALGFEKYAGENPITDDVPPAQRAVLFMRWVTSYYTHDLRSSARRMSQLRKTQAEADPTRRPTIESMSAEALSRVGSFTAAEAADAHVCTAGFQGVLADLRRTALYDAHTAYMWGGLRVSYLWGECSNWNVVWGAWMMEAAEIEARGGGLQLEFKMLKGANHFALWDAPAQTMDSFLSCLR
;
A
#
# COMPACT_ATOMS: atom_id res chain seq x y z
N MET A 1 -9.51 0.06 -34.51
CA MET A 1 -8.92 -1.18 -33.97
C MET A 1 -9.73 -1.59 -32.76
N THR A 2 -10.04 -2.87 -32.60
CA THR A 2 -10.74 -3.38 -31.40
C THR A 2 -9.80 -3.32 -30.20
N VAL A 3 -10.25 -2.72 -29.09
CA VAL A 3 -9.47 -2.63 -27.85
C VAL A 3 -9.33 -4.04 -27.25
N PRO A 4 -8.10 -4.55 -27.01
CA PRO A 4 -7.88 -5.93 -26.59
C PRO A 4 -8.43 -6.24 -25.19
N LYS A 5 -8.72 -7.52 -24.93
CA LYS A 5 -8.93 -8.06 -23.58
C LYS A 5 -7.60 -8.56 -23.02
N ALA A 6 -7.40 -8.45 -21.72
CA ALA A 6 -6.23 -9.00 -21.02
C ALA A 6 -6.59 -9.36 -19.58
N PRO A 7 -5.88 -10.31 -18.94
CA PRO A 7 -6.15 -10.71 -17.56
C PRO A 7 -6.27 -9.52 -16.62
N TYR A 8 -7.31 -9.51 -15.79
CA TYR A 8 -7.47 -8.47 -14.79
C TYR A 8 -6.29 -8.47 -13.81
N GLY A 9 -5.84 -7.27 -13.44
CA GLY A 9 -4.69 -7.03 -12.56
C GLY A 9 -3.31 -6.99 -13.26
N ALA A 10 -3.25 -7.43 -14.53
CA ALA A 10 -2.05 -7.45 -15.36
C ALA A 10 -2.01 -6.35 -16.45
N TRP A 11 -2.99 -5.43 -16.46
CA TRP A 11 -3.04 -4.38 -17.47
C TRP A 11 -1.85 -3.43 -17.35
N LYS A 12 -1.31 -3.00 -18.50
CA LYS A 12 -0.25 -1.99 -18.56
C LYS A 12 -0.87 -0.61 -18.33
N SER A 13 -0.25 0.18 -17.46
CA SER A 13 -0.73 1.51 -17.09
C SER A 13 0.40 2.53 -17.11
N PRO A 14 0.16 3.75 -17.62
CA PRO A 14 1.12 4.85 -17.52
C PRO A 14 1.19 5.46 -16.12
N ILE A 15 0.21 5.18 -15.24
CA ILE A 15 0.18 5.73 -13.88
C ILE A 15 1.24 5.02 -13.04
N THR A 16 2.31 5.73 -12.69
CA THR A 16 3.40 5.24 -11.84
C THR A 16 3.24 5.71 -10.39
N ALA A 17 4.04 5.15 -9.47
CA ALA A 17 4.10 5.65 -8.10
C ALA A 17 4.57 7.12 -8.01
N ASP A 18 5.28 7.65 -9.02
CA ASP A 18 5.59 9.09 -9.10
C ASP A 18 4.32 9.95 -9.24
N HIS A 19 3.31 9.47 -9.97
CA HIS A 19 2.02 10.16 -10.05
C HIS A 19 1.28 10.15 -8.71
N VAL A 20 1.48 9.10 -7.89
CA VAL A 20 0.93 9.01 -6.53
C VAL A 20 1.59 10.03 -5.60
N VAL A 21 2.92 10.19 -5.71
CA VAL A 21 3.68 11.23 -4.99
C VAL A 21 3.22 12.63 -5.39
N ASN A 22 3.01 12.86 -6.68
CA ASN A 22 2.65 14.17 -7.25
C ASN A 22 1.14 14.41 -7.29
N SER A 23 0.34 13.64 -6.55
CA SER A 23 -1.11 13.79 -6.50
C SER A 23 -1.49 14.94 -5.56
N PRO A 24 -2.05 16.07 -6.05
CA PRO A 24 -2.56 17.13 -5.20
C PRO A 24 -3.81 16.64 -4.49
N GLY A 25 -3.65 16.13 -3.26
CA GLY A 25 -4.79 15.62 -2.50
C GLY A 25 -4.47 14.94 -1.17
N ARG A 26 -3.21 14.93 -0.70
CA ARG A 26 -2.86 14.25 0.57
C ARG A 26 -2.69 15.16 1.78
N SER A 27 -2.77 16.48 1.66
CA SER A 27 -2.70 17.37 2.84
C SER A 27 -2.94 18.85 2.52
N ALA A 28 -3.96 19.41 3.18
CA ALA A 28 -4.21 20.83 3.47
C ALA A 28 -4.15 21.83 2.31
N ASN A 29 -5.18 21.85 1.44
CA ASN A 29 -5.56 23.07 0.70
C ASN A 29 -6.47 23.94 1.58
N GLU A 30 -6.06 24.24 2.81
CA GLU A 30 -6.81 25.16 3.67
C GLU A 30 -6.90 26.51 2.96
N LEU A 31 -8.12 26.99 2.69
CA LEU A 31 -8.35 28.29 2.06
C LEU A 31 -8.44 29.40 3.11
N TYR A 32 -7.84 30.54 2.77
CA TYR A 32 -7.91 31.76 3.57
C TYR A 32 -8.26 32.94 2.69
N VAL A 33 -9.06 33.84 3.25
CA VAL A 33 -9.43 35.11 2.63
C VAL A 33 -9.18 36.19 3.66
N ASP A 34 -8.43 37.21 3.28
CA ASP A 34 -8.29 38.41 4.09
C ASP A 34 -9.61 39.20 4.02
N PRO A 35 -10.32 39.40 5.13
CA PRO A 35 -11.62 40.07 5.12
C PRO A 35 -11.52 41.57 4.76
N ILE A 36 -10.34 42.17 4.79
CA ILE A 36 -10.13 43.61 4.51
C ILE A 36 -9.69 43.81 3.06
N THR A 37 -8.60 43.14 2.66
CA THR A 37 -8.05 43.28 1.29
C THR A 37 -8.79 42.42 0.27
N SER A 38 -9.60 41.46 0.73
CA SER A 38 -10.21 40.38 -0.05
C SER A 38 -9.20 39.40 -0.66
N GLU A 39 -7.89 39.55 -0.43
CA GLU A 39 -6.87 38.67 -0.97
C GLU A 39 -7.00 37.22 -0.52
N ARG A 40 -6.61 36.30 -1.40
CA ARG A 40 -6.92 34.87 -1.28
C ARG A 40 -5.65 34.04 -1.25
N TYR A 41 -5.61 33.12 -0.30
CA TYR A 41 -4.44 32.28 -0.05
C TYR A 41 -4.86 30.83 0.18
N HIS A 42 -3.91 29.92 -0.02
CA HIS A 42 -4.05 28.52 0.36
C HIS A 42 -2.74 27.97 0.90
N LEU A 43 -2.83 26.89 1.67
CA LEU A 43 -1.69 26.05 1.96
C LEU A 43 -1.48 25.02 0.85
N ASP A 44 -0.22 24.71 0.57
CA ASP A 44 0.16 23.72 -0.42
C ASP A 44 1.33 22.89 0.13
N VAL A 45 1.12 21.57 0.27
CA VAL A 45 2.14 20.68 0.82
C VAL A 45 3.14 20.28 -0.26
N ARG A 46 4.43 20.34 0.09
CA ARG A 46 5.56 20.12 -0.81
C ARG A 46 6.34 18.84 -0.45
N PRO A 47 5.95 17.64 -0.93
CA PRO A 47 6.68 16.38 -0.67
C PRO A 47 8.16 16.44 -1.05
N ALA A 48 8.50 17.13 -2.15
CA ALA A 48 9.88 17.31 -2.60
C ALA A 48 10.71 18.28 -1.74
N GLU A 49 10.08 19.04 -0.85
CA GLU A 49 10.71 20.02 0.06
C GLU A 49 10.55 19.57 1.52
N GLY A 50 10.74 18.28 1.77
CA GLY A 50 10.63 17.69 3.11
C GLY A 50 9.20 17.65 3.67
N GLY A 51 8.17 17.78 2.83
CA GLY A 51 6.77 17.71 3.25
C GLY A 51 6.26 18.95 4.01
N ARG A 52 6.92 20.10 3.84
CA ARG A 52 6.45 21.38 4.41
C ARG A 52 5.13 21.83 3.78
N ALA A 53 4.31 22.57 4.53
CA ALA A 53 3.19 23.34 3.97
C ALA A 53 3.65 24.76 3.65
N ALA A 54 3.58 25.14 2.37
CA ALA A 54 3.86 26.47 1.88
C ALA A 54 2.59 27.33 1.90
N LEU A 55 2.70 28.60 2.30
CA LEU A 55 1.64 29.58 2.11
C LEU A 55 1.73 30.17 0.70
N VAL A 56 0.68 30.00 -0.09
CA VAL A 56 0.63 30.34 -1.51
C VAL A 56 -0.48 31.36 -1.76
N HIS A 57 -0.18 32.40 -2.55
CA HIS A 57 -1.20 33.30 -3.07
C HIS A 57 -2.02 32.61 -4.16
N THR A 58 -3.34 32.52 -4.00
CA THR A 58 -4.20 31.63 -4.78
C THR A 58 -4.23 31.98 -6.26
N GLU A 59 -4.24 33.26 -6.62
CA GLU A 59 -4.35 33.65 -8.04
C GLU A 59 -3.03 33.62 -8.80
N SER A 60 -1.91 33.98 -8.15
CA SER A 60 -0.59 34.01 -8.79
C SER A 60 0.18 32.71 -8.64
N SER A 61 -0.26 31.81 -7.74
CA SER A 61 0.41 30.56 -7.40
C SER A 61 1.87 30.75 -6.95
N THR A 62 2.14 31.84 -6.23
CA THR A 62 3.47 32.19 -5.70
C THR A 62 3.52 32.02 -4.19
N ASP A 63 4.64 31.49 -3.69
CA ASP A 63 4.93 31.45 -2.25
C ASP A 63 4.92 32.87 -1.68
N VAL A 64 4.21 33.06 -0.56
CA VAL A 64 4.06 34.37 0.11
C VAL A 64 5.23 34.66 1.05
N LEU A 65 5.71 33.63 1.74
CA LEU A 65 6.82 33.74 2.70
C LEU A 65 8.16 33.73 1.97
N PRO A 66 9.17 34.51 2.42
CA PRO A 66 10.50 34.48 1.84
C PRO A 66 11.22 33.19 2.23
N GLY A 67 11.79 32.48 1.26
CA GLY A 67 12.56 31.26 1.52
C GLY A 67 11.71 29.96 1.58
N LYS A 68 12.37 28.85 1.88
CA LYS A 68 11.78 27.49 1.89
C LYS A 68 11.85 26.80 3.25
N GLU A 69 12.39 27.48 4.25
CA GLU A 69 12.51 27.01 5.62
C GLU A 69 11.17 27.03 6.37
N TRP A 70 10.20 27.83 5.92
CA TRP A 70 8.91 28.00 6.57
C TRP A 70 7.95 26.84 6.27
N ASN A 71 7.49 26.23 7.35
CA ASN A 71 6.50 25.17 7.35
C ASN A 71 5.28 25.64 8.16
N VAL A 72 4.24 26.06 7.46
CA VAL A 72 3.02 26.65 8.02
C VAL A 72 2.09 25.53 8.48
N ARG A 73 2.47 24.90 9.59
CA ARG A 73 1.77 23.77 10.20
C ARG A 73 1.88 23.88 11.71
N THR A 74 0.93 23.25 12.39
CA THR A 74 0.93 23.11 13.84
C THR A 74 0.91 21.64 14.24
N GLY A 75 1.40 21.35 15.45
CA GLY A 75 1.32 20.03 16.08
C GLY A 75 0.16 19.92 17.07
N VAL A 76 -0.75 20.89 17.13
CA VAL A 76 -1.89 20.84 18.04
C VAL A 76 -2.74 19.59 17.75
N HIS A 77 -3.13 18.86 18.80
CA HIS A 77 -3.82 17.56 18.73
C HIS A 77 -3.08 16.47 17.91
N GLU A 78 -1.79 16.65 17.61
CA GLU A 78 -0.98 15.84 16.67
C GLU A 78 -1.47 15.84 15.19
N TYR A 79 -2.75 16.14 14.92
CA TYR A 79 -3.35 16.23 13.58
C TYR A 79 -3.26 17.63 12.95
N GLY A 80 -3.18 18.68 13.76
CA GLY A 80 -3.08 20.08 13.32
C GLY A 80 -4.37 20.67 12.76
N GLY A 81 -4.22 21.52 11.73
CA GLY A 81 -5.30 22.36 11.18
C GLY A 81 -5.30 23.78 11.77
N GLY A 82 -5.88 24.74 11.03
CA GLY A 82 -5.94 26.15 11.44
C GLY A 82 -4.59 26.78 11.83
N PRO A 83 -3.47 26.55 11.11
CA PRO A 83 -2.16 27.06 11.49
C PRO A 83 -1.94 28.54 11.14
N LEU A 84 -2.92 29.23 10.55
CA LEU A 84 -2.77 30.57 9.97
C LEU A 84 -4.06 31.39 10.11
N ILE A 85 -3.90 32.70 10.30
CA ILE A 85 -4.91 33.71 9.97
C ILE A 85 -4.27 34.88 9.21
N VAL A 86 -5.06 35.55 8.38
CA VAL A 86 -4.68 36.79 7.69
C VAL A 86 -5.73 37.87 7.89
N ARG A 87 -5.27 39.10 8.18
CA ARG A 87 -6.12 40.29 8.26
C ARG A 87 -5.33 41.53 7.87
N ASP A 88 -5.89 42.34 6.97
CA ASP A 88 -5.27 43.58 6.51
C ASP A 88 -3.83 43.41 5.99
N GLY A 89 -3.59 42.32 5.25
CA GLY A 89 -2.28 41.94 4.71
C GLY A 89 -1.25 41.48 5.74
N VAL A 90 -1.64 41.28 7.01
CA VAL A 90 -0.79 40.70 8.06
C VAL A 90 -1.16 39.24 8.27
N PHE A 91 -0.16 38.36 8.17
CA PHE A 91 -0.27 36.94 8.45
C PHE A 91 0.22 36.65 9.86
N TYR A 92 -0.53 35.84 10.61
CA TYR A 92 -0.09 35.21 11.85
C TYR A 92 -0.15 33.70 11.68
N PHE A 93 0.98 33.01 11.86
CA PHE A 93 1.04 31.58 11.58
C PHE A 93 1.94 30.79 12.53
N SER A 94 1.58 29.53 12.76
CA SER A 94 2.41 28.57 13.47
C SER A 94 3.49 27.99 12.55
N HIS A 95 4.73 28.00 13.02
CA HIS A 95 5.84 27.36 12.35
C HIS A 95 6.16 26.01 12.99
N ARG A 96 6.00 24.91 12.25
CA ARG A 96 6.11 23.54 12.82
C ARG A 96 7.49 23.19 13.39
N LYS A 97 8.56 23.86 12.94
CA LYS A 97 9.93 23.49 13.33
C LYS A 97 10.27 23.85 14.77
N ASP A 98 9.79 25.00 15.23
CA ASP A 98 10.03 25.53 16.58
C ASP A 98 8.74 25.74 17.39
N ASN A 99 7.58 25.44 16.78
CA ASN A 99 6.23 25.56 17.33
C ASN A 99 5.83 27.00 17.73
N ARG A 100 6.53 28.03 17.25
CA ARG A 100 6.23 29.43 17.57
C ARG A 100 5.23 30.03 16.58
N VAL A 101 4.56 31.09 17.02
CA VAL A 101 3.74 31.95 16.16
C VAL A 101 4.59 33.08 15.59
N TYR A 102 4.50 33.28 14.28
CA TYR A 102 5.19 34.30 13.51
C TYR A 102 4.21 35.26 12.88
N ARG A 103 4.61 36.54 12.81
CA ARG A 103 3.93 37.61 12.09
C ARG A 103 4.71 37.96 10.84
N TYR A 104 4.01 38.16 9.74
CA TYR A 104 4.62 38.59 8.47
C TYR A 104 3.68 39.49 7.69
N ARG A 105 4.22 40.51 7.02
CA ARG A 105 3.53 41.26 5.97
C ARG A 105 4.33 41.12 4.67
N ALA A 106 3.64 40.87 3.57
CA ALA A 106 4.29 40.69 2.27
C ALA A 106 5.20 41.89 1.92
N GLY A 107 6.44 41.60 1.55
CA GLY A 107 7.47 42.60 1.25
C GLY A 107 8.46 42.87 2.39
N GLU A 108 8.22 42.32 3.58
CA GLU A 108 9.20 42.34 4.67
C GLU A 108 10.34 41.33 4.44
N GLU A 109 11.50 41.58 5.06
CA GLU A 109 12.69 40.75 4.86
C GLU A 109 12.50 39.31 5.38
N ALA A 110 11.85 39.15 6.53
CA ALA A 110 11.58 37.85 7.14
C ALA A 110 10.39 37.89 8.12
N PRO A 111 9.68 36.77 8.32
CA PRO A 111 8.73 36.61 9.41
C PRO A 111 9.35 36.83 10.80
N VAL A 112 8.61 37.47 11.71
CA VAL A 112 9.06 37.81 13.07
C VAL A 112 8.26 37.04 14.10
N ALA A 113 8.93 36.33 15.01
CA ALA A 113 8.25 35.62 16.10
C ALA A 113 7.54 36.62 17.05
N VAL A 114 6.28 36.30 17.39
CA VAL A 114 5.40 37.09 18.28
C VAL A 114 5.01 36.35 19.56
N THR A 115 5.57 35.16 19.76
CA THR A 115 5.42 34.38 21.00
C THR A 115 6.80 34.15 21.64
N PRO A 116 6.86 33.94 22.98
CA PRO A 116 8.10 33.55 23.65
C PRO A 116 8.68 32.25 23.06
N GLU A 117 9.99 32.07 23.18
CA GLU A 117 10.62 30.80 22.80
C GLU A 117 10.34 29.75 23.86
N ASN A 118 9.46 28.80 23.54
CA ASN A 118 9.21 27.62 24.35
C ASN A 118 8.85 26.44 23.43
N PRO A 119 9.74 25.46 23.20
CA PRO A 119 9.50 24.37 22.26
C PRO A 119 8.37 23.42 22.71
N ALA A 120 7.98 23.48 23.99
CA ALA A 120 6.88 22.70 24.55
C ALA A 120 5.51 23.29 24.22
N TYR A 121 5.43 24.53 23.75
CA TYR A 121 4.17 25.20 23.44
C TYR A 121 3.81 25.04 21.97
N ARG A 122 2.54 24.75 21.69
CA ARG A 122 2.01 24.64 20.32
C ARG A 122 0.76 25.50 20.19
N TYR A 123 0.60 26.15 19.06
CA TYR A 123 -0.48 27.13 18.84
C TYR A 123 -1.28 26.82 17.57
N ALA A 124 -2.58 27.09 17.60
CA ALA A 124 -3.47 26.91 16.46
C ALA A 124 -4.76 27.75 16.59
N ASP A 125 -5.57 27.71 15.53
CA ASP A 125 -6.95 28.21 15.45
C ASP A 125 -7.12 29.66 15.91
N PHE A 126 -6.52 30.55 15.11
CA PHE A 126 -6.37 31.95 15.42
C PHE A 126 -7.61 32.79 15.08
N ASP A 127 -7.86 33.85 15.85
CA ASP A 127 -8.72 34.98 15.45
C ASP A 127 -8.16 36.32 15.94
N VAL A 128 -8.34 37.40 15.17
CA VAL A 128 -7.78 38.73 15.47
C VAL A 128 -8.88 39.61 16.08
N HIS A 129 -8.60 40.25 17.22
CA HIS A 129 -9.57 41.17 17.83
C HIS A 129 -9.92 42.32 16.87
N PRO A 130 -11.21 42.60 16.58
CA PRO A 130 -11.60 43.48 15.49
C PRO A 130 -11.17 44.95 15.67
N THR A 131 -11.09 45.42 16.93
CA THR A 131 -10.70 46.80 17.29
C THR A 131 -9.29 46.91 17.91
N HIS A 132 -8.65 45.79 18.26
CA HIS A 132 -7.32 45.74 18.87
C HIS A 132 -6.45 44.73 18.13
N PRO A 133 -6.04 45.01 16.87
CA PRO A 133 -5.51 44.00 15.95
C PRO A 133 -4.13 43.41 16.34
N HIS A 134 -3.50 43.93 17.40
CA HIS A 134 -2.31 43.33 18.00
C HIS A 134 -2.63 42.17 18.96
N LEU A 135 -3.90 42.00 19.34
CA LEU A 135 -4.39 40.92 20.20
C LEU A 135 -4.96 39.78 19.35
N LEU A 136 -4.40 38.59 19.54
CA LEU A 136 -4.75 37.38 18.82
C LEU A 136 -5.24 36.31 19.80
N ILE A 137 -6.43 35.75 19.60
CA ILE A 137 -6.85 34.54 20.33
C ILE A 137 -6.24 33.32 19.66
N SER A 138 -5.81 32.35 20.45
CA SER A 138 -5.27 31.07 19.97
C SER A 138 -5.51 29.96 20.98
N ILE A 139 -5.59 28.72 20.51
CA ILE A 139 -5.38 27.54 21.35
C ILE A 139 -3.88 27.43 21.66
N LEU A 140 -3.55 27.18 22.93
CA LEU A 140 -2.23 26.79 23.41
C LEU A 140 -2.29 25.36 23.98
N GLU A 141 -1.44 24.48 23.44
CA GLU A 141 -1.08 23.20 24.06
C GLU A 141 0.27 23.31 24.78
N ASP A 142 0.28 22.97 26.07
CA ASP A 142 1.48 22.93 26.91
C ASP A 142 1.99 21.50 27.10
N HIS A 143 3.14 21.19 26.49
CA HIS A 143 3.85 19.90 26.59
C HIS A 143 5.04 19.94 27.57
N THR A 144 5.10 20.88 28.51
CA THR A 144 6.22 20.98 29.48
C THR A 144 6.38 19.67 30.26
N LYS A 145 5.26 18.98 30.49
CA LYS A 145 5.21 17.56 30.88
C LYS A 145 4.57 16.79 29.72
N ASP A 146 5.40 16.22 28.85
CA ASP A 146 4.98 15.56 27.59
C ASP A 146 4.43 14.14 27.83
N ALA A 147 3.43 14.03 28.70
CA ALA A 147 2.60 12.83 28.85
C ALA A 147 1.14 13.20 28.53
N PRO A 148 0.38 12.32 27.85
CA PRO A 148 -1.00 12.59 27.43
C PRO A 148 -1.89 13.18 28.52
N SER A 149 -1.81 12.64 29.73
CA SER A 149 -2.62 13.05 30.89
C SER A 149 -2.18 14.37 31.54
N THR A 150 -1.01 14.91 31.19
CA THR A 150 -0.47 16.15 31.77
C THR A 150 -0.39 17.31 30.80
N ILE A 151 -0.65 17.09 29.51
CA ILE A 151 -0.75 18.15 28.52
C ILE A 151 -1.99 18.99 28.83
N VAL A 152 -1.83 20.32 28.85
CA VAL A 152 -2.93 21.26 29.14
C VAL A 152 -3.27 22.03 27.88
N ASN A 153 -4.56 22.08 27.56
CA ASN A 153 -5.11 22.94 26.51
C ASN A 153 -5.69 24.20 27.16
N THR A 154 -5.50 25.35 26.53
CA THR A 154 -6.01 26.64 27.02
C THR A 154 -6.30 27.55 25.85
N LEU A 155 -7.43 28.27 25.89
CA LEU A 155 -7.57 29.44 25.03
C LEU A 155 -6.73 30.56 25.62
N CYS A 156 -5.86 31.16 24.82
CA CYS A 156 -4.93 32.20 25.25
C CYS A 156 -4.98 33.41 24.32
N ILE A 157 -4.62 34.57 24.87
CA ILE A 157 -4.37 35.79 24.09
C ILE A 157 -2.88 35.96 23.89
N ILE A 158 -2.48 36.15 22.65
CA ILE A 158 -1.15 36.56 22.24
C ILE A 158 -1.19 38.06 21.98
N ASP A 159 -0.46 38.83 22.79
CA ASP A 159 -0.16 40.24 22.50
C ASP A 159 1.07 40.25 21.59
N THR A 160 0.84 40.52 20.30
CA THR A 160 1.85 40.37 19.26
C THR A 160 2.92 41.47 19.27
N GLU A 161 2.63 42.62 19.90
CA GLU A 161 3.57 43.72 20.07
C GLU A 161 4.46 43.50 21.29
N LYS A 162 3.86 43.12 22.43
CA LYS A 162 4.60 42.80 23.66
C LYS A 162 5.27 41.42 23.62
N LYS A 163 4.85 40.57 22.68
CA LYS A 163 5.28 39.17 22.52
C LYS A 163 5.01 38.32 23.76
N THR A 164 3.86 38.56 24.39
CA THR A 164 3.43 37.88 25.62
C THR A 164 2.20 37.02 25.34
N ILE A 165 2.06 35.98 26.15
CA ILE A 165 0.88 35.10 26.14
C ILE A 165 0.17 35.20 27.50
N ALA A 166 -1.15 35.24 27.49
CA ALA A 166 -1.97 35.22 28.69
C ALA A 166 -3.11 34.20 28.56
N PRO A 167 -3.31 33.31 29.55
CA PRO A 167 -4.44 32.38 29.52
C PRO A 167 -5.78 33.13 29.61
N LEU A 168 -6.79 32.69 28.87
CA LEU A 168 -8.12 33.29 28.80
C LEU A 168 -9.21 32.33 29.28
N VAL A 169 -9.23 31.09 28.78
CA VAL A 169 -10.17 30.03 29.19
C VAL A 169 -9.39 28.75 29.44
N SER A 170 -9.62 28.11 30.59
CA SER A 170 -9.01 26.84 30.97
C SER A 170 -10.01 25.96 31.72
N GLY A 171 -9.73 24.66 31.80
CA GLY A 171 -10.53 23.69 32.56
C GLY A 171 -11.17 22.58 31.73
N ALA A 172 -11.43 22.83 30.44
CA ALA A 172 -11.80 21.78 29.49
C ALA A 172 -10.53 21.12 28.93
N ASP A 173 -10.66 19.87 28.47
CA ASP A 173 -9.51 19.17 27.89
C ASP A 173 -9.13 19.68 26.51
N PHE A 174 -10.09 20.25 25.77
CA PHE A 174 -9.90 20.72 24.40
C PHE A 174 -10.80 21.92 24.05
N TYR A 175 -10.34 22.71 23.07
CA TYR A 175 -11.01 23.91 22.57
C TYR A 175 -10.92 23.98 21.04
N ALA A 176 -11.87 24.65 20.39
CA ALA A 176 -11.86 24.94 18.97
C ALA A 176 -12.73 26.17 18.64
N HIS A 177 -12.55 26.74 17.46
CA HIS A 177 -13.39 27.77 16.85
C HIS A 177 -13.69 28.99 17.75
N ALA A 178 -12.68 29.46 18.49
CA ALA A 178 -12.80 30.70 19.26
C ALA A 178 -12.86 31.92 18.32
N ARG A 179 -13.97 32.66 18.29
CA ARG A 179 -14.22 33.79 17.37
C ARG A 179 -14.77 35.01 18.09
N PHE A 180 -14.15 36.17 17.86
CA PHE A 180 -14.66 37.44 18.37
C PHE A 180 -15.92 37.86 17.60
N ALA A 181 -16.88 38.46 18.30
CA ALA A 181 -18.00 39.14 17.68
C ALA A 181 -17.50 40.33 16.83
N PRO A 182 -18.25 40.78 15.82
CA PRO A 182 -17.83 41.88 14.94
C PRO A 182 -17.46 43.20 15.67
N ASP A 183 -18.05 43.46 16.83
CA ASP A 183 -17.72 44.63 17.68
C ASP A 183 -16.59 44.38 18.68
N GLY A 184 -16.15 43.13 18.86
CA GLY A 184 -15.15 42.70 19.83
C GLY A 184 -15.65 42.64 21.28
N ALA A 185 -16.95 42.85 21.54
CA ALA A 185 -17.50 42.86 22.89
C ALA A 185 -17.87 41.46 23.41
N HIS A 186 -17.84 40.44 22.55
CA HIS A 186 -18.14 39.06 22.90
C HIS A 186 -17.19 38.09 22.17
N ILE A 187 -17.08 36.88 22.71
CA ILE A 187 -16.37 35.76 22.07
C ILE A 187 -17.21 34.49 22.19
N VAL A 188 -17.23 33.69 21.12
CA VAL A 188 -17.84 32.35 21.10
C VAL A 188 -16.74 31.32 20.88
N TRP A 189 -16.86 30.13 21.47
CA TRP A 189 -15.95 29.01 21.20
C TRP A 189 -16.66 27.67 21.37
N GLN A 190 -16.01 26.62 20.85
CA GLN A 190 -16.34 25.22 21.12
C GLN A 190 -15.36 24.65 22.16
N GLN A 191 -15.83 23.81 23.07
CA GLN A 191 -15.00 23.03 23.99
C GLN A 191 -15.56 21.63 24.21
N TRP A 192 -14.73 20.70 24.65
CA TRP A 192 -15.14 19.39 25.14
C TRP A 192 -14.11 18.86 26.13
N SER A 193 -14.53 17.89 26.93
CA SER A 193 -13.69 17.28 27.96
C SER A 193 -13.70 15.77 27.82
N PHE A 194 -12.67 15.12 28.34
CA PHE A 194 -12.68 13.68 28.45
C PHE A 194 -13.91 13.18 29.23
N PRO A 195 -14.41 11.99 28.90
CA PRO A 195 -13.92 11.05 27.88
C PRO A 195 -14.48 11.28 26.45
N ASP A 196 -15.11 12.42 26.18
CA ASP A 196 -15.72 12.67 24.87
C ASP A 196 -14.68 13.08 23.82
N MET A 197 -14.90 12.63 22.59
CA MET A 197 -14.41 13.30 21.39
C MET A 197 -15.35 14.44 20.99
N SER A 198 -14.89 15.35 20.14
CA SER A 198 -15.65 16.54 19.75
C SER A 198 -17.02 16.22 19.14
N TRP A 199 -17.15 15.08 18.45
CA TRP A 199 -18.42 14.61 17.85
C TRP A 199 -19.33 13.84 18.80
N GLU A 200 -18.89 13.50 20.00
CA GLU A 200 -19.71 12.79 20.99
C GLU A 200 -20.50 13.77 21.87
N GLY A 201 -19.86 14.89 22.25
CA GLY A 201 -20.38 15.83 23.24
C GLY A 201 -19.74 17.22 23.19
N GLY A 202 -19.42 17.74 21.99
CA GLY A 202 -18.94 19.12 21.84
C GLY A 202 -19.93 20.15 22.38
N GLU A 203 -19.43 21.17 23.08
CA GLU A 203 -20.23 22.24 23.67
C GLU A 203 -19.85 23.59 23.09
N VAL A 204 -20.84 24.45 22.85
CA VAL A 204 -20.64 25.85 22.43
C VAL A 204 -20.88 26.77 23.61
N HIS A 205 -19.94 27.68 23.82
CA HIS A 205 -19.95 28.65 24.91
C HIS A 205 -19.74 30.07 24.37
N VAL A 206 -20.27 31.05 25.09
CA VAL A 206 -20.12 32.48 24.78
C VAL A 206 -19.76 33.26 26.05
N ALA A 207 -18.98 34.32 25.94
CA ALA A 207 -18.65 35.23 27.04
C ALA A 207 -18.51 36.69 26.56
N ASP A 208 -18.69 37.62 27.49
CA ASP A 208 -18.42 39.03 27.30
C ASP A 208 -16.91 39.27 27.32
N VAL A 209 -16.42 40.18 26.48
CA VAL A 209 -15.01 40.54 26.33
C VAL A 209 -14.81 41.99 26.76
N SER A 210 -13.86 42.22 27.66
CA SER A 210 -13.36 43.55 27.98
C SER A 210 -11.85 43.61 27.76
N VAL A 211 -11.40 44.66 27.10
CA VAL A 211 -9.98 44.98 26.92
C VAL A 211 -9.63 46.16 27.81
N THR A 212 -8.66 45.98 28.70
CA THR A 212 -8.19 47.03 29.63
C THR A 212 -7.17 47.95 28.96
N ASP A 213 -6.84 49.09 29.59
CA ASP A 213 -5.91 50.08 29.04
C ASP A 213 -4.49 49.53 28.81
N ASP A 214 -4.07 48.50 29.55
CA ASP A 214 -2.80 47.78 29.35
C ASP A 214 -2.90 46.66 28.30
N ALA A 215 -4.00 46.62 27.53
CA ALA A 215 -4.33 45.63 26.52
C ALA A 215 -4.49 44.19 27.03
N SER A 216 -4.75 44.01 28.34
CA SER A 216 -5.16 42.71 28.86
C SER A 216 -6.63 42.43 28.47
N VAL A 217 -6.93 41.17 28.19
CA VAL A 217 -8.30 40.74 27.83
C VAL A 217 -8.87 39.94 28.99
N ALA A 218 -10.06 40.31 29.44
CA ALA A 218 -10.80 39.60 30.46
C ALA A 218 -12.16 39.13 29.92
N LEU A 219 -12.60 37.96 30.38
CA LEU A 219 -13.93 37.43 30.09
C LEU A 219 -14.85 37.55 31.30
N ALA A 220 -16.12 37.85 31.03
CA ALA A 220 -17.19 37.85 32.03
C ALA A 220 -18.43 37.13 31.49
N ASN A 221 -19.35 36.78 32.40
CA ASN A 221 -20.67 36.24 32.05
C ASN A 221 -20.65 35.05 31.08
N SER A 222 -19.67 34.15 31.22
CA SER A 222 -19.57 32.95 30.39
C SER A 222 -20.83 32.08 30.51
N LYS A 223 -21.35 31.62 29.38
CA LYS A 223 -22.57 30.82 29.25
C LYS A 223 -22.34 29.65 28.29
N HIS A 224 -22.73 28.46 28.74
CA HIS A 224 -22.97 27.31 27.88
C HIS A 224 -24.29 27.51 27.12
N ILE A 225 -24.28 27.41 25.79
CA ILE A 225 -25.46 27.70 24.95
C ILE A 225 -25.99 26.50 24.17
N ALA A 226 -25.16 25.49 23.88
CA ALA A 226 -25.57 24.27 23.18
C ALA A 226 -24.54 23.15 23.32
N GLY A 227 -25.01 21.91 23.15
CA GLY A 227 -24.21 20.70 23.41
C GLY A 227 -24.60 20.05 24.73
N GLU A 228 -24.33 18.76 24.86
CA GLU A 228 -24.48 18.00 26.09
C GLU A 228 -23.49 16.86 26.03
N SER A 229 -22.52 16.84 26.94
CA SER A 229 -21.53 15.76 27.05
C SER A 229 -22.19 14.39 26.91
N ARG A 230 -21.53 13.48 26.19
CA ARG A 230 -21.95 12.11 25.86
C ARG A 230 -23.21 11.96 25.01
N LYS A 231 -23.92 13.03 24.65
CA LYS A 231 -25.28 12.93 24.11
C LYS A 231 -25.56 13.81 22.91
N VAL A 232 -25.11 15.06 22.93
CA VAL A 232 -25.33 16.04 21.88
C VAL A 232 -24.03 16.79 21.63
N SER A 233 -23.60 16.79 20.38
CA SER A 233 -22.48 17.60 19.94
C SER A 233 -22.98 18.87 19.27
N ALA A 234 -22.40 20.00 19.66
CA ALA A 234 -22.51 21.28 19.00
C ALA A 234 -21.12 21.77 18.56
N CYS A 235 -21.03 22.29 17.35
CA CYS A 235 -19.75 22.62 16.72
C CYS A 235 -19.84 23.78 15.72
N TYR A 236 -18.67 24.22 15.24
CA TYR A 236 -18.50 25.28 14.25
C TYR A 236 -19.30 26.57 14.53
N PRO A 237 -19.19 27.18 15.73
CA PRO A 237 -19.85 28.44 16.00
C PRO A 237 -19.28 29.59 15.15
N SER A 238 -20.15 30.50 14.71
CA SER A 238 -19.79 31.76 14.06
C SER A 238 -20.82 32.86 14.33
N TRP A 239 -20.43 34.11 14.12
CA TRP A 239 -21.31 35.27 14.34
C TRP A 239 -22.06 35.66 13.07
N ILE A 240 -23.38 35.80 13.16
CA ILE A 240 -24.23 36.45 12.15
C ILE A 240 -24.17 37.98 12.33
N SER A 241 -24.22 38.41 13.59
CA SER A 241 -24.09 39.80 14.06
C SER A 241 -23.48 39.79 15.46
N SER A 242 -23.26 40.94 16.09
CA SER A 242 -22.79 40.98 17.48
C SER A 242 -23.77 40.41 18.52
N ASP A 243 -25.01 40.12 18.14
CA ASP A 243 -26.08 39.62 19.03
C ASP A 243 -26.52 38.19 18.67
N ASN A 244 -26.09 37.66 17.52
CA ASN A 244 -26.62 36.41 16.97
C ASN A 244 -25.50 35.46 16.52
N ILE A 245 -25.53 34.25 17.05
CA ILE A 245 -24.59 33.16 16.79
C ILE A 245 -25.29 32.10 15.93
N LEU A 246 -24.57 31.57 14.94
CA LEU A 246 -24.92 30.39 14.17
C LEU A 246 -23.95 29.26 14.55
N PHE A 247 -24.47 28.04 14.71
CA PHE A 247 -23.67 26.84 14.98
C PHE A 247 -24.38 25.61 14.42
N LEU A 248 -23.72 24.45 14.47
CA LEU A 248 -24.31 23.16 14.09
C LEU A 248 -24.55 22.31 15.34
N SER A 249 -25.63 21.53 15.36
CA SER A 249 -25.91 20.57 16.44
C SER A 249 -26.53 19.28 15.93
N ASP A 250 -26.10 18.15 16.49
CA ASP A 250 -26.59 16.81 16.16
C ASP A 250 -27.75 16.31 17.04
N VAL A 251 -28.43 17.20 17.78
CA VAL A 251 -29.55 16.85 18.69
C VAL A 251 -30.71 16.12 18.01
N SER A 252 -30.88 16.30 16.69
CA SER A 252 -31.87 15.59 15.87
C SER A 252 -31.41 14.20 15.40
N GLY A 253 -30.16 13.82 15.70
CA GLY A 253 -29.46 12.67 15.13
C GLY A 253 -28.59 13.01 13.91
N TYR A 254 -28.66 14.24 13.40
CA TYR A 254 -27.85 14.75 12.29
C TYR A 254 -27.42 16.18 12.57
N TYR A 255 -26.21 16.57 12.17
CA TYR A 255 -25.77 17.96 12.32
C TYR A 255 -26.61 18.89 11.46
N ASN A 256 -27.46 19.71 12.09
CA ASN A 256 -28.29 20.71 11.43
C ASN A 256 -27.96 22.12 11.97
N PRO A 257 -28.31 23.20 11.26
CA PRO A 257 -28.01 24.56 11.69
C PRO A 257 -28.93 25.04 12.82
N TRP A 258 -28.33 25.69 13.82
CA TRP A 258 -28.96 26.27 15.00
C TRP A 258 -28.48 27.70 15.25
N THR A 259 -29.32 28.51 15.87
CA THR A 259 -29.03 29.91 16.16
C THR A 259 -29.27 30.23 17.64
N TYR A 260 -28.50 31.17 18.18
CA TYR A 260 -28.64 31.66 19.55
C TYR A 260 -28.51 33.19 19.58
N ILE A 261 -29.43 33.87 20.26
CA ILE A 261 -29.48 35.34 20.34
C ILE A 261 -29.14 35.79 21.77
N LEU A 262 -28.18 36.71 21.95
CA LEU A 262 -27.75 37.13 23.30
C LEU A 262 -28.83 37.92 24.03
N SER A 263 -29.50 38.83 23.31
CA SER A 263 -30.61 39.65 23.84
C SER A 263 -31.89 38.87 24.15
N ALA A 264 -32.04 37.67 23.57
CA ALA A 264 -33.15 36.74 23.78
C ALA A 264 -32.57 35.31 23.88
N PRO A 265 -32.05 34.90 25.05
CA PRO A 265 -31.15 33.75 25.21
C PRO A 265 -31.85 32.40 25.01
N GLU A 266 -32.14 32.09 23.76
CA GLU A 266 -32.81 30.88 23.31
C GLU A 266 -32.06 30.28 22.12
N ALA A 267 -31.55 29.06 22.29
CA ALA A 267 -31.02 28.26 21.20
C ALA A 267 -32.20 27.62 20.44
N ARG A 268 -32.26 27.81 19.13
CA ARG A 268 -33.33 27.26 18.28
C ARG A 268 -32.81 26.73 16.95
N ALA A 269 -33.47 25.71 16.42
CA ALA A 269 -33.21 25.21 15.09
C ALA A 269 -33.48 26.32 14.05
N VAL A 270 -32.61 26.42 13.05
CA VAL A 270 -32.81 27.32 11.90
C VAL A 270 -33.83 26.73 10.93
N LEU A 271 -33.75 25.42 10.68
CA LEU A 271 -34.68 24.71 9.81
C LEU A 271 -35.98 24.39 10.54
N ARG A 272 -37.10 24.42 9.82
CA ARG A 272 -38.43 24.09 10.38
C ARG A 272 -38.51 22.64 10.86
N GLU A 273 -37.86 21.75 10.13
CA GLU A 273 -37.77 20.32 10.44
C GLU A 273 -36.32 19.88 10.23
N PRO A 274 -35.79 18.94 11.05
CA PRO A 274 -34.49 18.36 10.83
C PRO A 274 -34.36 17.71 9.45
N ILE A 275 -33.19 17.84 8.84
CA ILE A 275 -32.85 17.16 7.58
C ILE A 275 -31.90 16.01 7.94
N PRO A 276 -32.14 14.77 7.44
CA PRO A 276 -31.31 13.61 7.73
C PRO A 276 -30.00 13.62 6.92
N GLN A 277 -29.22 14.69 7.10
CA GLN A 277 -27.95 14.98 6.45
C GLN A 277 -27.08 15.76 7.41
N ASP A 278 -25.78 15.50 7.38
CA ASP A 278 -24.81 16.13 8.26
C ASP A 278 -24.24 17.41 7.61
N PHE A 279 -24.49 18.57 8.22
CA PHE A 279 -24.04 19.89 7.75
C PHE A 279 -22.61 20.23 8.20
N ASP A 280 -21.97 19.34 8.96
CA ASP A 280 -20.63 19.51 9.53
C ASP A 280 -19.52 18.94 8.62
N GLY A 281 -19.84 18.67 7.35
CA GLY A 281 -18.88 18.26 6.34
C GLY A 281 -18.67 16.74 6.22
N PRO A 282 -17.70 16.32 5.40
CA PRO A 282 -17.46 14.90 5.10
C PRO A 282 -16.84 14.14 6.26
N VAL A 283 -16.20 14.79 7.22
CA VAL A 283 -15.54 14.11 8.33
C VAL A 283 -15.76 14.94 9.59
N PRO A 284 -15.72 14.33 10.79
CA PRO A 284 -15.81 15.06 12.06
C PRO A 284 -14.52 15.82 12.37
N ALA A 285 -14.58 16.78 13.31
CA ALA A 285 -13.50 17.73 13.64
C ALA A 285 -12.23 17.08 14.26
N TRP A 286 -11.52 16.29 13.46
CA TRP A 286 -10.17 15.75 13.75
C TRP A 286 -9.08 16.82 13.64
N GLN A 287 -9.30 17.80 12.77
CA GLN A 287 -8.42 18.94 12.53
C GLN A 287 -9.15 20.24 12.83
N LEU A 288 -8.38 21.25 13.20
CA LEU A 288 -8.89 22.60 13.45
C LEU A 288 -9.07 23.38 12.13
N GLY A 289 -9.87 24.46 12.17
CA GLY A 289 -9.95 25.44 11.09
C GLY A 289 -10.89 25.11 9.92
N TRP A 290 -11.65 24.02 9.99
CA TRP A 290 -12.66 23.69 8.99
C TRP A 290 -13.83 24.69 8.98
N GLN A 291 -14.47 24.82 7.81
CA GLN A 291 -15.66 25.65 7.66
C GLN A 291 -16.53 25.12 6.53
N PHE A 292 -17.76 24.77 6.87
CA PHE A 292 -18.74 24.15 5.97
C PHE A 292 -19.91 25.05 5.63
N TYR A 293 -19.91 26.29 6.13
CA TYR A 293 -20.93 27.25 5.80
C TYR A 293 -20.40 28.69 5.83
N VAL A 294 -21.12 29.57 5.13
CA VAL A 294 -20.88 31.01 5.08
C VAL A 294 -22.20 31.75 5.25
N VAL A 295 -22.23 32.71 6.18
CA VAL A 295 -23.33 33.67 6.31
C VAL A 295 -23.13 34.78 5.27
N LEU A 296 -24.15 35.06 4.46
CA LEU A 296 -24.11 36.13 3.45
C LEU A 296 -24.18 37.52 4.11
N PRO A 297 -23.63 38.56 3.49
CA PRO A 297 -23.75 39.92 4.00
C PRO A 297 -25.20 40.32 4.25
N GLY A 298 -25.45 40.96 5.39
CA GLY A 298 -26.79 41.30 5.87
C GLY A 298 -27.42 40.24 6.78
N GLY A 299 -26.81 39.06 6.92
CA GLY A 299 -27.13 38.09 7.98
C GLY A 299 -28.46 37.34 7.83
N SER A 300 -29.18 37.51 6.72
CA SER A 300 -30.47 36.86 6.49
C SER A 300 -30.37 35.48 5.85
N HIS A 301 -29.25 35.18 5.19
CA HIS A 301 -29.08 33.94 4.43
C HIS A 301 -27.73 33.30 4.72
N GLY A 302 -27.68 31.96 4.68
CA GLY A 302 -26.45 31.19 4.77
C GLY A 302 -26.35 30.16 3.65
N VAL A 303 -25.12 29.86 3.22
CA VAL A 303 -24.85 28.73 2.32
C VAL A 303 -24.10 27.67 3.09
N PHE A 304 -24.58 26.43 3.04
CA PHE A 304 -24.05 25.29 3.79
C PHE A 304 -23.69 24.15 2.83
N ALA A 305 -22.63 23.41 3.16
CA ALA A 305 -22.34 22.11 2.60
C ALA A 305 -22.88 21.02 3.53
N ALA A 306 -23.73 20.13 3.01
CA ALA A 306 -24.30 19.01 3.77
C ALA A 306 -24.01 17.67 3.09
N MET A 307 -23.77 16.61 3.86
CA MET A 307 -23.45 15.29 3.35
C MET A 307 -24.68 14.43 3.12
N ARG A 308 -24.77 13.86 1.91
CA ARG A 308 -25.74 12.81 1.56
C ARG A 308 -25.06 11.76 0.70
N ASP A 309 -25.20 10.49 1.06
CA ASP A 309 -24.65 9.34 0.32
C ASP A 309 -23.15 9.49 0.03
N GLY A 310 -22.39 10.05 0.98
CA GLY A 310 -20.96 10.31 0.83
C GLY A 310 -20.61 11.42 -0.17
N ARG A 311 -21.54 12.36 -0.43
CA ARG A 311 -21.34 13.54 -1.28
C ARG A 311 -21.85 14.82 -0.64
N SER A 312 -21.17 15.93 -0.88
CA SER A 312 -21.64 17.26 -0.49
C SER A 312 -22.76 17.77 -1.40
N LEU A 313 -23.77 18.36 -0.78
CA LEU A 313 -24.81 19.17 -1.38
C LEU A 313 -24.69 20.59 -0.87
N LEU A 314 -25.03 21.57 -1.70
CA LEU A 314 -25.03 22.97 -1.32
C LEU A 314 -26.45 23.45 -1.03
N TYR A 315 -26.67 23.92 0.19
CA TYR A 315 -27.94 24.46 0.66
C TYR A 315 -27.82 25.98 0.78
N LEU A 316 -28.74 26.71 0.17
CA LEU A 316 -28.93 28.14 0.43
C LEU A 316 -30.19 28.31 1.28
N VAL A 317 -30.00 28.78 2.51
CA VAL A 317 -31.00 28.80 3.58
C VAL A 317 -31.30 30.24 3.97
N ASP A 318 -32.58 30.60 4.09
CA ASP A 318 -33.04 31.79 4.81
C ASP A 318 -32.99 31.49 6.31
N LEU A 319 -32.14 32.22 7.03
CA LEU A 319 -31.84 31.96 8.44
C LEU A 319 -32.99 32.38 9.38
N ALA A 320 -33.94 33.18 8.88
CA ALA A 320 -35.09 33.62 9.66
C ALA A 320 -36.30 32.69 9.49
N SER A 321 -36.63 32.33 8.23
CA SER A 321 -37.81 31.52 7.93
C SER A 321 -37.55 30.01 7.93
N GLY A 322 -36.28 29.59 7.80
CA GLY A 322 -35.87 28.21 7.63
C GLY A 322 -36.12 27.63 6.24
N ASP A 323 -36.62 28.44 5.30
CA ASP A 323 -36.80 28.02 3.90
C ASP A 323 -35.45 27.88 3.21
N PHE A 324 -35.33 26.91 2.30
CA PHE A 324 -34.07 26.67 1.60
C PHE A 324 -34.28 26.21 0.16
N THR A 325 -33.20 26.29 -0.62
CA THR A 325 -33.08 25.66 -1.94
C THR A 325 -31.75 24.92 -2.04
N ILE A 326 -31.74 23.81 -2.79
CA ILE A 326 -30.52 23.04 -3.05
C ILE A 326 -29.91 23.55 -4.36
N LEU A 327 -28.63 23.89 -4.33
CA LEU A 327 -27.87 24.32 -5.50
C LEU A 327 -27.30 23.07 -6.19
N ASP A 328 -27.52 22.95 -7.50
CA ASP A 328 -26.91 21.89 -8.31
C ASP A 328 -25.39 22.09 -8.36
N SER A 329 -24.65 21.01 -8.11
CA SER A 329 -23.21 21.05 -7.95
C SER A 329 -22.59 19.75 -8.45
N PRO A 330 -21.58 19.81 -9.33
CA PRO A 330 -20.87 18.63 -9.77
C PRO A 330 -19.86 18.13 -8.73
N TYR A 331 -19.60 18.90 -7.67
CA TYR A 331 -18.58 18.61 -6.67
C TYR A 331 -19.08 17.57 -5.65
N THR A 332 -18.30 16.52 -5.45
CA THR A 332 -18.61 15.44 -4.50
C THR A 332 -18.18 15.79 -3.08
N VAL A 333 -17.24 16.72 -2.91
CA VAL A 333 -16.81 17.24 -1.60
C VAL A 333 -16.69 18.75 -1.71
N VAL A 334 -17.22 19.47 -0.72
CA VAL A 334 -17.07 20.92 -0.55
C VAL A 334 -16.57 21.22 0.86
N GLU A 335 -15.47 21.96 0.95
CA GLU A 335 -14.82 22.32 2.21
C GLU A 335 -14.16 23.71 2.14
N TYR A 336 -13.79 24.25 3.31
CA TYR A 336 -13.16 25.56 3.48
C TYR A 336 -13.92 26.70 2.78
N MET A 337 -15.23 26.78 3.02
CA MET A 337 -16.05 27.85 2.46
C MET A 337 -15.67 29.20 3.09
N ARG A 338 -15.49 30.24 2.26
CA ARG A 338 -15.10 31.60 2.66
C ARG A 338 -15.92 32.64 1.90
N TRP A 339 -16.31 33.72 2.58
CA TRP A 339 -16.87 34.91 1.93
C TRP A 339 -15.75 35.79 1.39
N VAL A 340 -15.90 36.33 0.18
CA VAL A 340 -14.96 37.29 -0.41
C VAL A 340 -15.66 38.65 -0.64
N PRO A 341 -15.37 39.68 0.17
CA PRO A 341 -16.11 40.94 0.17
C PRO A 341 -16.08 41.73 -1.14
N ALA A 342 -14.92 41.88 -1.78
CA ALA A 342 -14.77 42.70 -2.98
C ALA A 342 -15.59 42.14 -4.17
N GLU A 343 -15.56 40.82 -4.37
CA GLU A 343 -16.27 40.14 -5.44
C GLU A 343 -17.74 39.86 -5.10
N LYS A 344 -18.10 39.90 -3.81
CA LYS A 344 -19.41 39.49 -3.28
C LYS A 344 -19.78 38.04 -3.65
N LYS A 345 -18.80 37.15 -3.51
CA LYS A 345 -18.91 35.73 -3.86
C LYS A 345 -18.41 34.86 -2.71
N ILE A 346 -18.78 33.58 -2.76
CA ILE A 346 -18.23 32.54 -1.89
C ILE A 346 -17.11 31.83 -2.64
N LEU A 347 -16.01 31.57 -1.94
CA LEU A 347 -14.90 30.74 -2.39
C LEU A 347 -14.90 29.43 -1.60
N PHE A 348 -14.64 28.30 -2.25
CA PHE A 348 -14.49 27.01 -1.54
C PHE A 348 -13.54 26.05 -2.29
N GLN A 349 -13.08 25.01 -1.60
CA GLN A 349 -12.41 23.86 -2.22
C GLN A 349 -13.45 22.82 -2.61
N GLY A 350 -13.52 22.48 -3.90
CA GLY A 350 -14.45 21.51 -4.45
C GLY A 350 -13.73 20.37 -5.17
N SER A 351 -14.03 19.12 -4.84
CA SER A 351 -13.51 17.96 -5.58
C SER A 351 -14.54 17.41 -6.56
N LEU A 352 -14.10 17.04 -7.75
CA LEU A 352 -14.90 16.31 -8.73
C LEU A 352 -14.68 14.80 -8.58
N PRO A 353 -15.64 13.96 -9.01
CA PRO A 353 -15.46 12.51 -8.95
C PRO A 353 -14.33 12.01 -9.86
N ASP A 354 -13.92 12.81 -10.84
CA ASP A 354 -12.92 12.46 -11.84
C ASP A 354 -11.79 13.50 -12.01
N ASP A 355 -11.65 14.45 -11.09
CA ASP A 355 -10.54 15.41 -11.04
C ASP A 355 -10.18 15.73 -9.58
N TYR A 356 -9.04 16.39 -9.38
CA TYR A 356 -8.59 16.84 -8.07
C TYR A 356 -9.42 18.00 -7.54
N PHE A 357 -9.20 18.33 -6.27
CA PHE A 357 -9.73 19.55 -5.67
C PHE A 357 -9.39 20.78 -6.50
N LYS A 358 -10.38 21.65 -6.66
CA LYS A 358 -10.27 22.94 -7.33
C LYS A 358 -10.73 24.02 -6.38
N THR A 359 -10.18 25.21 -6.54
CA THR A 359 -10.73 26.42 -5.96
C THR A 359 -11.89 26.91 -6.82
N VAL A 360 -13.07 27.09 -6.22
CA VAL A 360 -14.33 27.37 -6.93
C VAL A 360 -15.00 28.62 -6.38
N TRP A 361 -15.45 29.48 -7.29
CA TRP A 361 -16.36 30.58 -7.02
C TRP A 361 -17.81 30.13 -7.06
N LEU A 362 -18.59 30.56 -6.08
CA LEU A 362 -20.04 30.54 -6.08
C LEU A 362 -20.57 31.99 -6.03
N SER A 363 -21.29 32.37 -7.09
CA SER A 363 -21.99 33.66 -7.18
C SER A 363 -23.48 33.47 -6.94
N ILE A 364 -24.11 34.35 -6.15
CA ILE A 364 -25.56 34.30 -5.85
C ILE A 364 -26.17 35.67 -6.21
N THR A 365 -27.21 35.69 -7.05
CA THR A 365 -27.82 36.94 -7.50
C THR A 365 -28.93 37.41 -6.52
N PRO A 366 -28.95 38.69 -6.08
CA PRO A 366 -29.79 39.14 -4.94
C PRO A 366 -31.31 39.20 -5.15
N ALA A 367 -31.83 39.23 -6.38
CA ALA A 367 -33.25 39.56 -6.63
C ALA A 367 -34.26 38.56 -6.04
N SER A 368 -33.81 37.35 -5.71
CA SER A 368 -34.45 36.39 -4.79
C SER A 368 -33.45 35.24 -4.61
N PRO A 369 -32.71 35.20 -3.50
CA PRO A 369 -31.63 34.22 -3.31
C PRO A 369 -32.14 32.76 -3.35
N LEU A 370 -33.37 32.48 -2.91
CA LEU A 370 -33.93 31.12 -2.87
C LEU A 370 -34.29 30.49 -4.23
N SER A 371 -33.93 31.13 -5.37
CA SER A 371 -34.16 30.60 -6.72
C SER A 371 -32.93 29.90 -7.28
N SER A 372 -33.02 28.60 -7.58
CA SER A 372 -31.91 27.80 -8.14
C SER A 372 -31.43 28.28 -9.53
N SER A 373 -32.25 29.03 -10.27
CA SER A 373 -31.87 29.61 -11.57
C SER A 373 -30.92 30.83 -11.49
N LYS A 374 -30.47 31.22 -10.29
CA LYS A 374 -29.77 32.50 -10.05
C LYS A 374 -28.40 32.40 -9.37
N TYR A 375 -27.82 31.20 -9.31
CA TYR A 375 -26.43 31.01 -8.88
C TYR A 375 -25.53 30.56 -10.04
N LYS A 376 -24.22 30.78 -9.89
CA LYS A 376 -23.21 30.36 -10.87
C LYS A 376 -21.98 29.81 -10.14
N LEU A 377 -21.55 28.61 -10.55
CA LEU A 377 -20.28 28.01 -10.14
C LEU A 377 -19.22 28.27 -11.21
N GLU A 378 -18.06 28.78 -10.82
CA GLU A 378 -16.95 29.10 -11.73
C GLU A 378 -15.64 28.61 -11.11
N GLN A 379 -14.91 27.74 -11.82
CA GLN A 379 -13.58 27.32 -11.36
C GLN A 379 -12.58 28.46 -11.55
N ILE A 380 -11.71 28.66 -10.56
CA ILE A 380 -10.54 29.54 -10.74
C ILE A 380 -9.53 28.79 -11.60
N ALA A 381 -9.08 29.43 -12.68
CA ALA A 381 -8.02 28.89 -13.51
C ALA A 381 -6.72 28.77 -12.70
N ASP A 382 -6.14 27.58 -12.68
CA ASP A 382 -4.79 27.38 -12.14
C ASP A 382 -3.77 28.08 -13.04
N LYS A 383 -3.08 29.09 -12.50
CA LYS A 383 -2.06 29.88 -13.21
C LYS A 383 -0.64 29.45 -12.88
N SER A 384 -0.45 28.37 -12.11
CA SER A 384 0.88 27.86 -11.74
C SER A 384 1.73 27.43 -12.93
N GLY A 385 1.09 27.19 -14.09
CA GLY A 385 1.74 26.73 -15.31
C GLY A 385 2.26 25.29 -15.24
N LYS A 386 1.99 24.57 -14.14
CA LYS A 386 2.35 23.16 -13.97
C LYS A 386 1.12 22.29 -14.23
N PRO A 387 1.19 21.33 -15.19
CA PRO A 387 0.11 20.36 -15.34
C PRO A 387 -0.01 19.52 -14.06
N SER A 388 -1.25 19.24 -13.64
CA SER A 388 -1.47 18.27 -12.57
C SER A 388 -1.05 16.88 -13.03
N ALA A 389 -0.73 15.97 -12.10
CA ALA A 389 -0.42 14.57 -12.44
C ALA A 389 -1.54 13.89 -13.25
N LEU A 390 -2.78 14.39 -13.15
CA LEU A 390 -3.90 13.91 -13.96
C LEU A 390 -3.92 14.52 -15.37
N ALA A 391 -3.54 15.79 -15.51
CA ALA A 391 -3.44 16.46 -16.81
C ALA A 391 -2.32 15.91 -17.69
N GLU A 392 -1.30 15.27 -17.10
CA GLU A 392 -0.24 14.55 -17.82
C GLU A 392 -0.71 13.20 -18.40
N LEU A 393 -1.83 12.65 -17.90
CA LEU A 393 -2.35 11.36 -18.35
C LEU A 393 -3.28 11.53 -19.56
N PRO A 394 -3.28 10.58 -20.52
CA PRO A 394 -4.30 10.54 -21.55
C PRO A 394 -5.70 10.39 -20.95
N SER A 395 -6.73 10.79 -21.68
CA SER A 395 -8.12 10.63 -21.21
C SER A 395 -8.50 9.15 -21.06
N GLY A 396 -9.43 8.87 -20.13
CA GLY A 396 -10.05 7.54 -19.98
C GLY A 396 -9.44 6.62 -18.92
N TYR A 397 -8.43 7.03 -18.16
CA TYR A 397 -7.85 6.24 -17.05
C TYR A 397 -8.54 6.46 -15.69
N VAL A 398 -9.41 7.45 -15.57
CA VAL A 398 -10.06 7.79 -14.30
C VAL A 398 -11.25 6.88 -14.04
N SER A 399 -11.13 6.04 -13.01
CA SER A 399 -12.25 5.25 -12.50
C SER A 399 -13.20 6.15 -11.72
N ARG A 400 -14.50 6.07 -12.03
CA ARG A 400 -15.54 6.86 -11.37
C ARG A 400 -16.18 6.07 -10.21
N PRO A 401 -16.50 6.73 -9.07
CA PRO A 401 -17.09 6.07 -7.92
C PRO A 401 -18.51 5.59 -8.21
N ARG A 402 -18.83 4.38 -7.75
CA ARG A 402 -20.20 3.83 -7.71
C ARG A 402 -20.57 3.60 -6.24
N PRO A 403 -21.35 4.51 -5.62
CA PRO A 403 -21.85 4.28 -4.26
C PRO A 403 -22.77 3.06 -4.26
N LEU A 404 -22.62 2.21 -3.25
CA LEU A 404 -23.42 1.02 -3.01
C LEU A 404 -24.09 1.16 -1.65
N THR A 405 -25.38 0.86 -1.61
CA THR A 405 -26.15 0.65 -0.38
C THR A 405 -26.52 -0.82 -0.34
N LEU A 406 -26.08 -1.51 0.70
CA LEU A 406 -26.22 -2.94 0.89
C LEU A 406 -27.02 -3.21 2.16
N GLU A 407 -27.66 -4.36 2.24
CA GLU A 407 -28.36 -4.81 3.44
C GLU A 407 -27.55 -5.95 4.07
N ALA A 408 -27.20 -5.80 5.35
CA ALA A 408 -26.56 -6.83 6.14
C ALA A 408 -27.59 -7.92 6.51
N PRO A 409 -27.16 -9.16 6.81
CA PRO A 409 -28.07 -10.24 7.19
C PRO A 409 -28.97 -9.95 8.40
N ASN A 410 -28.58 -9.01 9.26
CA ASN A 410 -29.36 -8.56 10.41
C ASN A 410 -30.35 -7.42 10.09
N GLY A 411 -30.42 -6.97 8.83
CA GLY A 411 -31.26 -5.86 8.38
C GLY A 411 -30.60 -4.48 8.46
N ASP A 412 -29.36 -4.37 8.94
CA ASP A 412 -28.63 -3.10 8.95
C ASP A 412 -28.32 -2.65 7.52
N VAL A 413 -28.36 -1.34 7.28
CA VAL A 413 -27.87 -0.75 6.03
C VAL A 413 -26.36 -0.60 6.11
N LEU A 414 -25.65 -0.98 5.05
CA LEU A 414 -24.20 -0.82 4.89
C LEU A 414 -23.89 0.02 3.66
N TYR A 415 -22.89 0.90 3.77
CA TYR A 415 -22.46 1.75 2.67
C TYR A 415 -21.07 1.35 2.18
N ALA A 416 -20.87 1.40 0.87
CA ALA A 416 -19.58 1.17 0.24
C ALA A 416 -19.42 2.00 -1.03
N ILE A 417 -18.19 2.17 -1.52
CA ILE A 417 -17.91 2.84 -2.78
C ILE A 417 -17.08 1.89 -3.64
N TYR A 418 -17.67 1.42 -4.74
CA TYR A 418 -17.01 0.56 -5.70
C TYR A 418 -16.40 1.37 -6.85
N TRP A 419 -15.16 1.06 -7.19
CA TRP A 419 -14.41 1.66 -8.28
C TRP A 419 -14.02 0.58 -9.29
N PRO A 420 -14.60 0.60 -10.50
CA PRO A 420 -14.32 -0.44 -11.50
C PRO A 420 -12.89 -0.34 -12.07
N PRO A 421 -12.32 -1.48 -12.53
CA PRO A 421 -11.15 -1.46 -13.38
C PRO A 421 -11.37 -0.56 -14.60
N THR A 422 -10.45 0.38 -14.87
CA THR A 422 -10.65 1.42 -15.90
C THR A 422 -9.34 1.71 -16.61
N ASN A 423 -9.24 1.36 -17.89
CA ASN A 423 -8.08 1.65 -18.74
C ASN A 423 -8.52 1.68 -20.21
N PRO A 424 -8.30 2.77 -20.97
CA PRO A 424 -8.80 2.91 -22.33
C PRO A 424 -8.15 1.92 -23.32
N ASN A 425 -7.01 1.32 -22.95
CA ASN A 425 -6.31 0.34 -23.77
C ASN A 425 -6.85 -1.08 -23.61
N TYR A 426 -7.81 -1.32 -22.71
CA TYR A 426 -8.38 -2.64 -22.46
C TYR A 426 -9.91 -2.59 -22.43
N SER A 427 -10.56 -3.56 -23.08
CA SER A 427 -12.02 -3.69 -23.08
C SER A 427 -12.56 -4.52 -21.90
N GLY A 428 -11.68 -5.15 -21.12
CA GLY A 428 -12.02 -5.97 -19.96
C GLY A 428 -11.04 -7.12 -19.73
N GLY A 429 -11.39 -7.95 -18.75
CA GLY A 429 -10.73 -9.23 -18.46
C GLY A 429 -10.92 -10.24 -19.56
N LEU A 430 -10.32 -11.42 -19.40
CA LEU A 430 -10.61 -12.57 -20.26
C LEU A 430 -12.06 -13.03 -20.09
N ASP A 431 -12.58 -13.83 -21.03
CA ASP A 431 -13.97 -14.28 -20.98
C ASP A 431 -14.26 -15.07 -19.70
N GLY A 432 -15.31 -14.68 -18.97
CA GLY A 432 -15.69 -15.28 -17.69
C GLY A 432 -14.86 -14.80 -16.48
N GLU A 433 -13.91 -13.88 -16.67
CA GLU A 433 -13.08 -13.35 -15.59
C GLU A 433 -13.77 -12.17 -14.88
N THR A 434 -13.74 -12.17 -13.54
CA THR A 434 -14.06 -11.02 -12.68
C THR A 434 -12.78 -10.45 -12.07
N PRO A 435 -12.67 -9.15 -11.78
CA PRO A 435 -11.39 -8.54 -11.40
C PRO A 435 -10.93 -8.93 -9.99
N PRO A 436 -9.61 -8.97 -9.71
CA PRO A 436 -9.11 -8.94 -8.35
C PRO A 436 -9.52 -7.60 -7.71
N CYS A 437 -9.77 -7.60 -6.40
CA CYS A 437 -10.33 -6.43 -5.71
C CYS A 437 -9.52 -6.04 -4.49
N VAL A 438 -9.16 -4.77 -4.40
CA VAL A 438 -8.60 -4.18 -3.17
C VAL A 438 -9.75 -3.66 -2.32
N VAL A 439 -10.01 -4.31 -1.18
CA VAL A 439 -10.95 -3.85 -0.15
C VAL A 439 -10.20 -2.92 0.79
N SER A 440 -10.65 -1.68 0.89
CA SER A 440 -9.98 -0.59 1.60
C SER A 440 -10.82 -0.11 2.78
N LEU A 441 -10.18 -0.08 3.96
CA LEU A 441 -10.77 0.35 5.22
C LEU A 441 -10.13 1.67 5.63
N HIS A 442 -10.95 2.71 5.82
CA HIS A 442 -10.46 4.02 6.23
C HIS A 442 -10.01 4.05 7.69
N GLY A 443 -9.11 4.99 8.02
CA GLY A 443 -8.77 5.35 9.39
C GLY A 443 -9.84 6.24 10.03
N GLY A 444 -9.70 6.57 11.32
CA GLY A 444 -10.69 7.32 12.10
C GLY A 444 -10.82 6.73 13.50
N PRO A 445 -11.60 5.66 13.73
CA PRO A 445 -12.55 5.04 12.80
C PRO A 445 -13.80 5.91 12.53
N THR A 446 -14.06 6.93 13.35
CA THR A 446 -15.11 7.94 13.11
C THR A 446 -14.67 8.95 12.03
N SER A 447 -14.72 8.49 10.78
CA SER A 447 -14.36 9.22 9.55
C SER A 447 -15.09 8.59 8.36
N LEU A 448 -14.74 8.91 7.11
CA LEU A 448 -15.25 8.22 5.93
C LEU A 448 -14.28 8.29 4.75
N THR A 449 -14.43 7.36 3.81
CA THR A 449 -13.77 7.48 2.50
C THR A 449 -14.57 8.37 1.55
N MET A 450 -13.95 9.43 1.05
CA MET A 450 -14.62 10.38 0.14
C MET A 450 -14.62 9.89 -1.33
N GLN A 451 -15.64 10.34 -2.08
CA GLN A 451 -15.79 10.10 -3.52
C GLN A 451 -14.96 11.08 -4.38
N VAL A 452 -13.64 11.13 -4.13
CA VAL A 452 -12.69 12.04 -4.78
C VAL A 452 -11.72 11.32 -5.72
N CYS A 453 -11.12 12.00 -6.69
CA CYS A 453 -10.04 11.40 -7.48
C CYS A 453 -8.80 11.12 -6.59
N SER A 454 -8.23 9.91 -6.68
CA SER A 454 -7.05 9.50 -5.91
C SER A 454 -6.09 8.70 -6.77
N MET A 455 -4.85 9.17 -6.94
CA MET A 455 -3.85 8.44 -7.73
C MET A 455 -3.51 7.08 -7.14
N GLY A 456 -3.59 6.93 -5.81
CA GLY A 456 -3.44 5.62 -5.17
C GLY A 456 -4.49 4.62 -5.68
N ARG A 457 -5.76 5.02 -5.76
CA ARG A 457 -6.82 4.19 -6.34
C ARG A 457 -6.60 3.97 -7.83
N LEU A 458 -6.33 5.05 -8.58
CA LEU A 458 -6.12 4.97 -10.03
C LEU A 458 -4.93 4.07 -10.41
N PHE A 459 -3.89 4.03 -9.57
CA PHE A 459 -2.75 3.15 -9.74
C PHE A 459 -3.17 1.67 -9.82
N PHE A 460 -4.12 1.24 -9.00
CA PHE A 460 -4.70 -0.11 -9.05
C PHE A 460 -5.76 -0.26 -10.15
N THR A 461 -6.73 0.66 -10.24
CA THR A 461 -7.85 0.51 -11.21
C THR A 461 -7.38 0.53 -12.65
N SER A 462 -6.35 1.31 -12.97
CA SER A 462 -5.73 1.34 -14.30
C SER A 462 -4.98 0.05 -14.66
N ARG A 463 -4.64 -0.77 -13.65
CA ARG A 463 -3.97 -2.07 -13.83
C ARG A 463 -4.95 -3.24 -13.89
N GLY A 464 -6.25 -2.98 -13.93
CA GLY A 464 -7.27 -4.03 -14.02
C GLY A 464 -7.77 -4.53 -12.66
N TRP A 465 -7.49 -3.81 -11.57
CA TRP A 465 -8.02 -4.15 -10.25
C TRP A 465 -9.33 -3.39 -10.01
N ALA A 466 -10.28 -4.02 -9.33
CA ALA A 466 -11.36 -3.30 -8.68
C ALA A 466 -10.85 -2.70 -7.36
N TRP A 467 -11.51 -1.64 -6.90
CA TRP A 467 -11.28 -1.08 -5.57
C TRP A 467 -12.62 -0.89 -4.86
N LEU A 468 -12.67 -1.23 -3.58
CA LEU A 468 -13.88 -1.20 -2.77
C LEU A 468 -13.58 -0.50 -1.45
N ASP A 469 -14.07 0.72 -1.27
CA ASP A 469 -14.01 1.41 0.01
C ASP A 469 -15.22 1.03 0.86
N VAL A 470 -14.98 0.49 2.06
CA VAL A 470 -16.05 0.10 3.00
C VAL A 470 -16.27 1.25 3.98
N GLN A 471 -17.52 1.69 4.12
CA GLN A 471 -17.94 2.65 5.15
C GLN A 471 -18.61 1.86 6.27
N TYR A 472 -17.81 1.19 7.09
CA TYR A 472 -18.33 0.31 8.14
C TYR A 472 -19.12 1.09 9.21
N GLY A 473 -19.99 0.42 9.97
CA GLY A 473 -20.69 1.03 11.11
C GLY A 473 -19.69 1.70 12.05
N GLY A 474 -19.87 3.00 12.31
CA GLY A 474 -18.81 3.86 12.85
C GLY A 474 -18.43 5.04 11.95
N SER A 475 -18.59 4.90 10.63
CA SER A 475 -18.28 5.97 9.69
C SER A 475 -19.15 7.22 9.91
N ALA A 476 -18.58 8.38 9.63
CA ALA A 476 -19.27 9.67 9.65
C ALA A 476 -20.09 9.92 8.37
N GLY A 477 -20.86 11.01 8.33
CA GLY A 477 -21.62 11.47 7.16
C GLY A 477 -22.93 10.72 6.88
N TYR A 478 -23.34 9.83 7.81
CA TYR A 478 -24.59 9.06 7.76
C TYR A 478 -25.45 9.26 9.02
N GLY A 479 -25.18 10.31 9.79
CA GLY A 479 -25.85 10.63 11.05
C GLY A 479 -25.28 9.90 12.27
N ARG A 480 -25.64 10.41 13.46
CA ARG A 480 -25.21 9.92 14.77
C ARG A 480 -25.49 8.43 14.96
N ALA A 481 -26.67 7.96 14.54
CA ALA A 481 -27.05 6.56 14.71
C ALA A 481 -26.08 5.59 14.00
N TYR A 482 -25.60 5.94 12.79
CA TYR A 482 -24.65 5.10 12.05
C TYR A 482 -23.25 5.16 12.66
N ARG A 483 -22.80 6.36 13.06
CA ARG A 483 -21.54 6.60 13.78
C ARG A 483 -21.48 5.82 15.09
N ASP A 484 -22.56 5.85 15.87
CA ASP A 484 -22.61 5.25 17.20
C ASP A 484 -22.74 3.71 17.14
N ARG A 485 -22.93 3.08 15.96
CA ARG A 485 -22.86 1.61 15.78
C ARG A 485 -21.52 1.00 16.22
N LEU A 486 -20.46 1.81 16.28
CA LEU A 486 -19.14 1.36 16.69
C LEU A 486 -18.88 1.50 18.20
N ASN A 487 -19.74 2.23 18.93
CA ASN A 487 -19.57 2.45 20.36
C ASN A 487 -19.66 1.11 21.10
N GLY A 488 -18.61 0.77 21.85
CA GLY A 488 -18.43 -0.53 22.50
C GLY A 488 -18.23 -1.72 21.55
N MET A 489 -18.17 -1.51 20.23
CA MET A 489 -18.20 -2.55 19.20
C MET A 489 -16.99 -2.51 18.25
N TRP A 490 -15.96 -1.71 18.55
CA TRP A 490 -14.74 -1.66 17.75
C TRP A 490 -13.99 -3.01 17.76
N GLY A 491 -13.54 -3.46 16.58
CA GLY A 491 -12.99 -4.79 16.33
C GLY A 491 -14.04 -5.86 16.00
N VAL A 492 -15.34 -5.50 16.09
CA VAL A 492 -16.48 -6.36 15.80
C VAL A 492 -17.29 -5.78 14.64
N THR A 493 -17.91 -4.61 14.80
CA THR A 493 -18.78 -4.02 13.75
C THR A 493 -17.99 -3.70 12.48
N ASP A 494 -16.85 -3.05 12.62
CA ASP A 494 -15.93 -2.73 11.52
C ASP A 494 -15.45 -3.97 10.76
N ARG A 495 -15.15 -5.03 11.50
CA ARG A 495 -14.82 -6.34 10.94
C ARG A 495 -16.00 -6.99 10.20
N GLU A 496 -17.13 -7.18 10.86
CA GLU A 496 -18.26 -7.92 10.29
C GLU A 496 -18.88 -7.19 9.08
N ASP A 497 -18.98 -5.87 9.13
CA ASP A 497 -19.45 -5.05 8.02
C ASP A 497 -18.49 -5.20 6.83
N THR A 498 -17.17 -5.19 7.06
CA THR A 498 -16.16 -5.41 6.02
C THR A 498 -16.33 -6.77 5.34
N LEU A 499 -16.44 -7.85 6.13
CA LEU A 499 -16.59 -9.19 5.59
C LEU A 499 -17.91 -9.33 4.81
N THR A 500 -18.98 -8.70 5.28
CA THR A 500 -20.31 -8.70 4.65
C THR A 500 -20.29 -7.96 3.32
N VAL A 501 -19.73 -6.75 3.29
CA VAL A 501 -19.61 -5.94 2.06
C VAL A 501 -18.73 -6.63 1.03
N ALA A 502 -17.59 -7.20 1.44
CA ALA A 502 -16.71 -7.95 0.54
C ALA A 502 -17.44 -9.13 -0.13
N ARG A 503 -18.18 -9.93 0.65
CA ARG A 503 -18.97 -11.05 0.14
C ARG A 503 -20.10 -10.60 -0.78
N ALA A 504 -20.81 -9.53 -0.43
CA ALA A 504 -21.90 -8.99 -1.25
C ALA A 504 -21.40 -8.54 -2.63
N VAL A 505 -20.27 -7.84 -2.69
CA VAL A 505 -19.67 -7.37 -3.95
C VAL A 505 -19.16 -8.54 -4.80
N ALA A 506 -18.55 -9.56 -4.18
CA ALA A 506 -18.18 -10.78 -4.89
C ALA A 506 -19.39 -11.53 -5.45
N ALA A 507 -20.48 -11.65 -4.67
CA ALA A 507 -21.72 -12.30 -5.10
C ALA A 507 -22.40 -11.57 -6.28
N GLN A 508 -22.23 -10.26 -6.39
CA GLN A 508 -22.70 -9.45 -7.52
C GLN A 508 -21.81 -9.58 -8.78
N GLY A 509 -20.72 -10.36 -8.73
CA GLY A 509 -19.78 -10.53 -9.84
C GLY A 509 -18.87 -9.31 -10.07
N LEU A 510 -18.79 -8.40 -9.10
CA LEU A 510 -17.96 -7.20 -9.19
C LEU A 510 -16.52 -7.46 -8.75
N ALA A 511 -16.27 -8.52 -7.99
CA ALA A 511 -14.96 -8.94 -7.53
C ALA A 511 -14.83 -10.46 -7.63
N ASP A 512 -13.63 -10.95 -7.93
CA ASP A 512 -13.30 -12.37 -7.82
C ASP A 512 -13.10 -12.76 -6.34
N PRO A 513 -13.94 -13.65 -5.77
CA PRO A 513 -13.86 -14.03 -4.36
C PRO A 513 -12.54 -14.70 -3.97
N LYS A 514 -11.74 -15.20 -4.92
CA LYS A 514 -10.42 -15.80 -4.66
C LYS A 514 -9.26 -14.82 -4.81
N ARG A 515 -9.53 -13.60 -5.27
CA ARG A 515 -8.53 -12.58 -5.57
C ARG A 515 -8.86 -11.25 -4.90
N MET A 516 -9.51 -11.30 -3.74
CA MET A 516 -9.71 -10.14 -2.88
C MET A 516 -8.52 -9.98 -1.93
N VAL A 517 -8.05 -8.75 -1.78
CA VAL A 517 -7.03 -8.36 -0.80
C VAL A 517 -7.59 -7.25 0.07
N VAL A 518 -7.17 -7.15 1.33
CA VAL A 518 -7.69 -6.14 2.27
C VAL A 518 -6.58 -5.21 2.72
N ARG A 519 -6.87 -3.92 2.79
CA ARG A 519 -5.90 -2.92 3.25
C ARG A 519 -6.55 -1.84 4.10
N GLY A 520 -5.72 -1.15 4.88
CA GLY A 520 -6.18 -0.10 5.77
C GLY A 520 -5.01 0.56 6.49
N ALA A 521 -5.25 1.80 6.91
CA ALA A 521 -4.26 2.63 7.60
C ALA A 521 -4.80 3.06 8.96
N SER A 522 -3.94 3.19 9.98
CA SER A 522 -4.34 3.59 11.33
C SER A 522 -5.43 2.67 11.90
N SER A 523 -6.58 3.18 12.36
CA SER A 523 -7.72 2.34 12.78
C SER A 523 -8.24 1.41 11.66
N GLY A 524 -8.09 1.77 10.39
CA GLY A 524 -8.36 0.88 9.27
C GLY A 524 -7.35 -0.25 9.18
N GLY A 525 -6.10 -0.01 9.59
CA GLY A 525 -5.07 -1.03 9.76
C GLY A 525 -5.39 -1.97 10.93
N TYR A 526 -5.98 -1.46 12.01
CA TYR A 526 -6.57 -2.30 13.06
C TYR A 526 -7.71 -3.17 12.52
N ALA A 527 -8.64 -2.60 11.76
CA ALA A 527 -9.74 -3.35 11.16
C ALA A 527 -9.26 -4.43 10.18
N VAL A 528 -8.18 -4.18 9.41
CA VAL A 528 -7.49 -5.20 8.59
C VAL A 528 -6.99 -6.35 9.45
N LEU A 529 -6.23 -6.02 10.51
CA LEU A 529 -5.65 -7.01 11.40
C LEU A 529 -6.75 -7.80 12.12
N ALA A 530 -7.82 -7.14 12.54
CA ALA A 530 -8.99 -7.79 13.11
C ALA A 530 -9.69 -8.71 12.10
N ALA A 531 -9.86 -8.26 10.86
CA ALA A 531 -10.45 -9.05 9.78
C ALA A 531 -9.69 -10.34 9.51
N ILE A 532 -8.35 -10.35 9.57
CA ILE A 532 -7.57 -11.57 9.32
C ILE A 532 -7.30 -12.40 10.59
N SER A 533 -7.40 -11.82 11.79
CA SER A 533 -7.15 -12.52 13.06
C SER A 533 -8.39 -13.22 13.62
N PHE A 534 -9.58 -12.67 13.34
CA PHE A 534 -10.85 -13.13 13.91
C PHE A 534 -11.83 -13.66 12.85
N SER A 535 -11.44 -13.73 11.58
CA SER A 535 -12.34 -14.19 10.52
C SER A 535 -12.86 -15.60 10.78
N SER A 536 -14.16 -15.79 10.58
CA SER A 536 -14.75 -17.12 10.41
C SER A 536 -14.41 -17.74 9.04
N ASP A 537 -13.87 -16.95 8.12
CA ASP A 537 -13.48 -17.34 6.76
C ASP A 537 -12.07 -16.79 6.44
N PRO A 538 -11.00 -17.50 6.86
CA PRO A 538 -9.62 -17.05 6.64
C PRO A 538 -9.21 -17.00 5.16
N ALA A 539 -10.02 -17.57 4.25
CA ALA A 539 -9.75 -17.62 2.82
C ALA A 539 -10.38 -16.46 2.04
N LEU A 540 -11.21 -15.63 2.68
CA LEU A 540 -11.89 -14.50 2.02
C LEU A 540 -10.88 -13.51 1.42
N PHE A 541 -9.80 -13.23 2.14
CA PHE A 541 -8.72 -12.36 1.67
C PHE A 541 -7.47 -13.18 1.40
N ALA A 542 -6.98 -13.08 0.16
CA ALA A 542 -5.76 -13.77 -0.27
C ALA A 542 -4.48 -13.11 0.26
N ALA A 543 -4.53 -11.81 0.57
CA ALA A 543 -3.44 -11.04 1.17
C ALA A 543 -4.00 -9.84 1.93
N ALA A 544 -3.21 -9.31 2.87
CA ALA A 544 -3.55 -8.14 3.64
C ALA A 544 -2.37 -7.14 3.72
N THR A 545 -2.68 -5.84 3.79
CA THR A 545 -1.70 -4.78 4.08
C THR A 545 -2.21 -3.88 5.21
N SER A 546 -1.44 -3.79 6.30
CA SER A 546 -1.72 -2.86 7.40
C SER A 546 -0.65 -1.77 7.44
N LEU A 547 -1.08 -0.52 7.35
CA LEU A 547 -0.22 0.66 7.44
C LEU A 547 -0.40 1.28 8.81
N TYR A 548 0.67 1.32 9.61
CA TYR A 548 0.68 1.87 10.98
C TYR A 548 -0.61 1.55 11.75
N GLY A 549 -0.98 0.26 11.72
CA GLY A 549 -2.21 -0.26 12.31
C GLY A 549 -1.99 -0.76 13.73
N ILE A 550 -3.05 -0.72 14.54
CA ILE A 550 -3.00 -1.16 15.94
C ILE A 550 -3.10 -2.69 16.00
N SER A 551 -2.20 -3.33 16.73
CA SER A 551 -2.22 -4.78 16.97
C SER A 551 -2.54 -5.13 18.43
N ASP A 552 -2.21 -4.25 19.37
CA ASP A 552 -2.41 -4.37 20.81
C ASP A 552 -3.13 -3.13 21.35
N LEU A 553 -4.39 -3.31 21.72
CA LEU A 553 -5.25 -2.27 22.29
C LEU A 553 -4.83 -1.87 23.71
N THR A 554 -4.25 -2.78 24.49
CA THR A 554 -3.78 -2.50 25.85
C THR A 554 -2.60 -1.52 25.79
N ALA A 555 -1.67 -1.77 24.86
CA ALA A 555 -0.56 -0.88 24.59
C ALA A 555 -1.05 0.48 24.05
N LEU A 556 -2.02 0.48 23.13
CA LEU A 556 -2.60 1.73 22.60
C LEU A 556 -3.20 2.60 23.72
N ALA A 557 -4.01 2.00 24.60
CA ALA A 557 -4.64 2.70 25.72
C ALA A 557 -3.63 3.33 26.71
N SER A 558 -2.38 2.87 26.69
CA SER A 558 -1.32 3.36 27.58
C SER A 558 -0.42 4.42 26.94
N ASP A 559 -0.26 4.42 25.62
CA ASP A 559 0.87 5.09 24.93
C ASP A 559 0.46 5.90 23.69
N THR A 560 -0.82 6.29 23.55
CA THR A 560 -1.27 7.23 22.50
C THR A 560 -1.24 8.68 22.97
N HIS A 561 -1.36 9.63 22.03
CA HIS A 561 -1.37 11.07 22.31
C HIS A 561 -2.64 11.54 23.06
N LYS A 562 -2.61 12.76 23.63
CA LYS A 562 -3.70 13.30 24.47
C LYS A 562 -5.07 13.24 23.79
N PHE A 563 -5.19 13.75 22.57
CA PHE A 563 -6.48 13.92 21.90
C PHE A 563 -7.26 12.60 21.76
N GLU A 564 -6.60 11.47 21.50
CA GLU A 564 -7.23 10.16 21.43
C GLU A 564 -7.12 9.30 22.71
N SER A 565 -6.47 9.80 23.76
CA SER A 565 -6.13 8.98 24.95
C SER A 565 -7.33 8.37 25.67
N ARG A 566 -8.53 8.95 25.52
CA ARG A 566 -9.80 8.42 26.07
C ARG A 566 -10.79 7.99 24.99
N TYR A 567 -10.41 8.06 23.72
CA TYR A 567 -11.29 7.70 22.61
C TYR A 567 -11.65 6.20 22.63
N VAL A 568 -10.69 5.36 23.03
CA VAL A 568 -10.90 3.93 23.23
C VAL A 568 -11.96 3.61 24.29
N ASP A 569 -12.25 4.52 25.23
CA ASP A 569 -13.28 4.32 26.25
C ASP A 569 -14.67 4.22 25.62
N GLY A 570 -14.96 5.03 24.59
CA GLY A 570 -16.22 5.00 23.84
C GLY A 570 -16.29 3.86 22.84
N LEU A 571 -15.17 3.56 22.15
CA LEU A 571 -15.09 2.48 21.17
C LEU A 571 -15.14 1.07 21.80
N LEU A 572 -14.69 0.94 23.05
CA LEU A 572 -14.65 -0.31 23.81
C LEU A 572 -15.36 -0.16 25.17
N ALA A 573 -14.61 0.30 26.16
CA ALA A 573 -14.98 0.59 27.53
C ALA A 573 -13.74 1.18 28.22
N PRO A 574 -13.86 1.88 29.36
CA PRO A 574 -12.70 2.23 30.16
C PRO A 574 -11.89 0.99 30.52
N ILE A 575 -10.57 0.99 30.24
CA ILE A 575 -9.72 -0.19 30.45
C ILE A 575 -9.69 -0.66 31.91
N ALA A 576 -9.87 0.26 32.87
CA ALA A 576 -9.96 -0.08 34.29
C ALA A 576 -11.21 -0.89 34.64
N GLU A 577 -12.28 -0.79 33.84
CA GLU A 577 -13.54 -1.50 34.04
C GLU A 577 -13.56 -2.86 33.33
N LYS A 578 -12.98 -2.94 32.13
CA LYS A 578 -12.99 -4.16 31.28
C LYS A 578 -11.62 -4.47 30.64
N PRO A 579 -10.56 -4.73 31.41
CA PRO A 579 -9.23 -4.98 30.86
C PRO A 579 -9.16 -6.24 29.98
N GLU A 580 -10.02 -7.23 30.22
CA GLU A 580 -10.16 -8.44 29.42
C GLU A 580 -10.61 -8.15 27.99
N LEU A 581 -11.46 -7.13 27.78
CA LEU A 581 -11.99 -6.76 26.47
C LEU A 581 -10.87 -6.28 25.53
N PHE A 582 -9.90 -5.54 26.08
CA PHE A 582 -8.74 -5.04 25.33
C PHE A 582 -7.89 -6.20 24.82
N LYS A 583 -7.66 -7.23 25.65
CA LYS A 583 -6.94 -8.45 25.23
C LYS A 583 -7.77 -9.25 24.23
N GLU A 584 -9.05 -9.45 24.51
CA GLU A 584 -9.96 -10.21 23.65
C GLU A 584 -9.96 -9.67 22.22
N ARG A 585 -10.01 -8.34 22.06
CA ARG A 585 -10.12 -7.66 20.76
C ARG A 585 -8.79 -7.19 20.17
N SER A 586 -7.65 -7.52 20.79
CA SER A 586 -6.32 -7.22 20.25
C SER A 586 -5.90 -8.26 19.20
N PRO A 587 -5.67 -7.91 17.92
CA PRO A 587 -5.16 -8.83 16.92
C PRO A 587 -3.91 -9.60 17.35
N MET A 588 -3.03 -8.96 18.13
CA MET A 588 -1.79 -9.55 18.64
C MET A 588 -2.03 -10.83 19.45
N GLU A 589 -3.07 -10.86 20.29
CA GLU A 589 -3.44 -12.03 21.11
C GLU A 589 -3.94 -13.21 20.26
N HIS A 590 -4.29 -12.95 18.99
CA HIS A 590 -4.78 -13.94 18.04
C HIS A 590 -3.87 -14.09 16.81
N ALA A 591 -2.67 -13.50 16.83
CA ALA A 591 -1.75 -13.50 15.70
C ALA A 591 -1.38 -14.91 15.20
N GLY A 592 -1.47 -15.93 16.07
CA GLY A 592 -1.25 -17.34 15.72
C GLY A 592 -2.30 -17.94 14.80
N LYS A 593 -3.45 -17.28 14.61
CA LYS A 593 -4.52 -17.68 13.68
C LYS A 593 -4.37 -17.04 12.30
N ILE A 594 -3.46 -16.08 12.15
CA ILE A 594 -3.27 -15.37 10.88
C ILE A 594 -2.55 -16.30 9.91
N VAL A 595 -3.29 -16.80 8.93
CA VAL A 595 -2.76 -17.59 7.79
C VAL A 595 -2.66 -16.75 6.51
N THR A 596 -3.30 -15.58 6.48
CA THR A 596 -3.28 -14.65 5.36
C THR A 596 -1.91 -13.97 5.27
N PRO A 597 -1.23 -13.99 4.10
CA PRO A 597 -0.03 -13.21 3.87
C PRO A 597 -0.21 -11.74 4.22
N LEU A 598 0.68 -11.18 5.03
CA LEU A 598 0.57 -9.83 5.57
C LEU A 598 1.76 -8.94 5.19
N LEU A 599 1.48 -7.73 4.71
CA LEU A 599 2.46 -6.65 4.56
C LEU A 599 2.22 -5.58 5.64
N LEU A 600 3.27 -5.23 6.39
CA LEU A 600 3.28 -4.17 7.40
C LEU A 600 4.13 -3.00 6.92
N LEU A 601 3.56 -1.79 6.97
CA LEU A 601 4.24 -0.54 6.59
C LEU A 601 4.16 0.46 7.75
N GLN A 602 5.28 0.95 8.25
CA GLN A 602 5.33 1.75 9.49
C GLN A 602 6.31 2.92 9.40
N GLY A 603 5.98 4.07 10.00
CA GLY A 603 6.93 5.15 10.26
C GLY A 603 7.57 5.01 11.65
N ASP A 604 8.85 5.33 11.80
CA ASP A 604 9.56 5.21 13.08
C ASP A 604 9.32 6.38 14.06
N GLU A 605 8.80 7.51 13.58
CA GLU A 605 8.44 8.69 14.39
C GLU A 605 6.92 8.79 14.66
N ASP A 606 6.16 7.72 14.43
CA ASP A 606 4.70 7.70 14.64
C ASP A 606 4.35 7.75 16.13
N ARG A 607 3.68 8.85 16.55
CA ARG A 607 3.19 9.08 17.92
C ARG A 607 1.72 8.74 18.11
N VAL A 608 0.99 8.42 17.04
CA VAL A 608 -0.42 8.04 17.10
C VAL A 608 -0.54 6.53 17.23
N VAL A 609 0.17 5.79 16.37
CA VAL A 609 0.31 4.34 16.47
C VAL A 609 1.81 4.00 16.53
N PRO A 610 2.37 3.86 17.74
CA PRO A 610 3.79 3.63 17.91
C PRO A 610 4.29 2.40 17.15
N LYS A 611 5.52 2.48 16.65
CA LYS A 611 6.19 1.40 15.88
C LYS A 611 6.12 0.02 16.58
N SER A 612 6.12 0.00 17.91
CA SER A 612 6.01 -1.21 18.73
C SER A 612 4.80 -2.08 18.37
N GLN A 613 3.69 -1.48 17.93
CA GLN A 613 2.49 -2.17 17.47
C GLN A 613 2.79 -3.10 16.27
N SER A 614 3.52 -2.58 15.28
CA SER A 614 3.94 -3.36 14.11
C SER A 614 5.02 -4.39 14.45
N ASP A 615 5.97 -4.04 15.35
CA ASP A 615 7.02 -4.97 15.79
C ASP A 615 6.44 -6.23 16.45
N LEU A 616 5.47 -6.06 17.35
CA LEU A 616 4.85 -7.15 18.10
C LEU A 616 4.22 -8.19 17.16
N ILE A 617 3.37 -7.75 16.25
CA ILE A 617 2.64 -8.66 15.36
C ILE A 617 3.53 -9.25 14.27
N TYR A 618 4.51 -8.50 13.76
CA TYR A 618 5.52 -9.01 12.84
C TYR A 618 6.27 -10.20 13.46
N ASN A 619 6.90 -9.99 14.62
CA ASN A 619 7.67 -11.03 15.30
C ASN A 619 6.81 -12.26 15.59
N SER A 620 5.58 -12.05 16.06
CA SER A 620 4.67 -13.15 16.37
C SER A 620 4.31 -14.03 15.16
N ILE A 621 4.18 -13.45 13.96
CA ILE A 621 3.86 -14.21 12.74
C ILE A 621 5.15 -14.82 12.17
N HIS A 622 6.23 -14.04 12.12
CA HIS A 622 7.52 -14.45 11.58
C HIS A 622 8.11 -15.65 12.33
N ASP A 623 8.15 -15.60 13.67
CA ASP A 623 8.73 -16.65 14.52
C ASP A 623 7.96 -17.97 14.42
N ARG A 624 6.71 -17.93 13.93
CA ARG A 624 5.86 -19.12 13.67
C ARG A 624 5.93 -19.60 12.22
N GLY A 625 6.76 -18.98 11.38
CA GLY A 625 6.92 -19.33 9.97
C GLY A 625 5.78 -18.84 9.06
N GLY A 626 4.98 -17.86 9.50
CA GLY A 626 3.94 -17.24 8.69
C GLY A 626 4.52 -16.33 7.59
N VAL A 627 3.71 -16.02 6.58
CA VAL A 627 4.11 -15.14 5.47
C VAL A 627 3.86 -13.69 5.87
N VAL A 628 4.91 -13.00 6.32
CA VAL A 628 4.83 -11.58 6.69
C VAL A 628 6.04 -10.79 6.17
N GLU A 629 5.77 -9.62 5.59
CA GLU A 629 6.77 -8.62 5.23
C GLU A 629 6.61 -7.36 6.09
N TYR A 630 7.72 -6.73 6.47
CA TYR A 630 7.70 -5.52 7.30
C TYR A 630 8.69 -4.49 6.80
N GLN A 631 8.19 -3.29 6.50
CA GLN A 631 8.99 -2.15 6.09
C GLN A 631 8.77 -0.97 7.04
N VAL A 632 9.87 -0.48 7.62
CA VAL A 632 9.91 0.73 8.46
C VAL A 632 10.52 1.87 7.65
N TYR A 633 9.90 3.04 7.67
CA TYR A 633 10.37 4.24 6.97
C TYR A 633 10.93 5.26 7.96
N PRO A 634 12.25 5.52 7.95
CA PRO A 634 12.87 6.46 8.86
C PRO A 634 12.43 7.91 8.64
N GLY A 635 12.18 8.65 9.73
CA GLY A 635 11.75 10.05 9.70
C GLY A 635 10.29 10.26 9.29
N GLU A 636 9.50 9.19 9.19
CA GLU A 636 8.05 9.27 8.94
C GLU A 636 7.27 9.12 10.23
N GLY A 637 6.29 10.01 10.44
CA GLY A 637 5.31 9.90 11.51
C GLY A 637 4.03 9.17 11.07
N HIS A 638 2.90 9.55 11.66
CA HIS A 638 1.59 9.00 11.28
C HIS A 638 1.17 9.48 9.88
N GLY A 639 1.34 8.60 8.88
CA GLY A 639 1.13 8.88 7.46
C GLY A 639 2.37 9.40 6.73
N PHE A 640 2.73 8.73 5.63
CA PHE A 640 3.96 9.01 4.88
C PHE A 640 3.89 10.29 4.05
N LYS A 641 4.92 11.14 4.15
CA LYS A 641 4.98 12.46 3.50
C LYS A 641 6.16 12.60 2.53
N MET A 642 7.23 11.82 2.71
CA MET A 642 8.40 11.88 1.84
C MET A 642 8.17 11.10 0.55
N ALA A 643 8.53 11.71 -0.58
CA ALA A 643 8.33 11.14 -1.92
C ALA A 643 8.87 9.71 -2.06
N GLN A 644 10.10 9.46 -1.59
CA GLN A 644 10.76 8.15 -1.70
C GLN A 644 9.99 7.05 -0.93
N HIS A 645 9.44 7.36 0.24
CA HIS A 645 8.72 6.39 1.06
C HIS A 645 7.32 6.11 0.52
N ILE A 646 6.61 7.15 0.04
CA ILE A 646 5.33 6.98 -0.65
C ILE A 646 5.51 6.10 -1.90
N LYS A 647 6.60 6.30 -2.64
CA LYS A 647 6.90 5.53 -3.85
C LYS A 647 7.16 4.05 -3.53
N ASP A 648 8.07 3.78 -2.59
CA ASP A 648 8.37 2.40 -2.16
C ASP A 648 7.12 1.70 -1.61
N ALA A 649 6.36 2.35 -0.72
CA ALA A 649 5.15 1.77 -0.14
C ALA A 649 4.13 1.36 -1.21
N THR A 650 3.92 2.22 -2.22
CA THR A 650 2.98 1.99 -3.32
C THR A 650 3.42 0.83 -4.22
N ASP A 651 4.68 0.83 -4.66
CA ASP A 651 5.21 -0.20 -5.55
C ASP A 651 5.33 -1.56 -4.83
N ARG A 652 5.74 -1.55 -3.56
CA ARG A 652 5.85 -2.73 -2.69
C ARG A 652 4.50 -3.39 -2.47
N GLU A 653 3.46 -2.62 -2.16
CA GLU A 653 2.11 -3.15 -1.96
C GLU A 653 1.58 -3.87 -3.21
N LEU A 654 1.71 -3.25 -4.39
CA LEU A 654 1.31 -3.88 -5.64
C LEU A 654 2.15 -5.13 -5.96
N ALA A 655 3.46 -5.07 -5.75
CA ALA A 655 4.36 -6.20 -5.98
C ALA A 655 4.01 -7.38 -5.06
N PHE A 656 3.73 -7.09 -3.80
CA PHE A 656 3.27 -8.07 -2.81
C PHE A 656 1.97 -8.76 -3.26
N TYR A 657 0.93 -8.00 -3.59
CA TYR A 657 -0.34 -8.60 -4.04
C TYR A 657 -0.19 -9.40 -5.33
N ARG A 658 0.57 -8.89 -6.31
CA ARG A 658 0.84 -9.61 -7.57
C ARG A 658 1.55 -10.93 -7.34
N ARG A 659 2.54 -10.97 -6.45
CA ARG A 659 3.27 -12.18 -6.10
C ARG A 659 2.37 -13.20 -5.41
N ILE A 660 1.52 -12.78 -4.47
CA ILE A 660 0.60 -13.67 -3.76
C ILE A 660 -0.51 -14.21 -4.67
N LEU A 661 -1.11 -13.36 -5.51
CA LEU A 661 -2.18 -13.76 -6.44
C LEU A 661 -1.68 -14.39 -7.74
N ASN A 662 -0.37 -14.42 -7.96
CA ASN A 662 0.25 -14.80 -9.24
C ASN A 662 -0.31 -13.99 -10.42
N VAL A 663 -0.53 -12.69 -10.23
CA VAL A 663 -1.09 -11.75 -11.21
C VAL A 663 0.03 -10.95 -11.85
N GLY A 664 0.12 -10.94 -13.17
CA GLY A 664 1.19 -10.24 -13.89
C GLY A 664 2.54 -10.97 -13.88
N ALA A 665 2.61 -12.18 -13.31
CA ALA A 665 3.69 -13.13 -13.54
C ALA A 665 3.77 -13.59 -15.02
N ASP A 666 2.75 -13.28 -15.82
CA ASP A 666 2.62 -13.67 -17.22
C ASP A 666 3.43 -12.82 -18.23
N ASP A 667 4.27 -11.87 -17.80
CA ASP A 667 5.26 -11.24 -18.69
C ASP A 667 6.70 -11.79 -18.49
N ALA A 668 6.91 -12.71 -17.53
CA ALA A 668 8.15 -13.50 -17.42
C ALA A 668 8.03 -14.90 -18.03
N ASP A 669 6.80 -15.42 -18.16
CA ASP A 669 6.45 -16.73 -18.74
C ASP A 669 5.45 -16.62 -19.91
N GLY A 670 5.32 -15.44 -20.53
CA GLY A 670 4.29 -15.13 -21.52
C GLY A 670 4.44 -15.88 -22.85
N ALA A 671 3.31 -16.32 -23.41
CA ALA A 671 3.25 -16.84 -24.77
C ALA A 671 3.83 -15.81 -25.78
N PRO A 672 4.55 -16.24 -26.83
CA PRO A 672 5.08 -15.33 -27.84
C PRO A 672 3.96 -14.47 -28.47
N PRO A 673 4.08 -13.12 -28.45
CA PRO A 673 3.06 -12.25 -29.01
C PRO A 673 2.79 -12.55 -30.49
N GLY A 674 1.52 -12.77 -30.85
CA GLY A 674 1.11 -12.97 -32.25
C GLY A 674 1.39 -14.37 -32.83
N ALA A 675 1.94 -15.32 -32.07
CA ALA A 675 2.13 -16.70 -32.55
C ALA A 675 0.83 -17.52 -32.48
N GLY A 676 0.54 -18.24 -33.58
CA GLY A 676 -0.58 -19.19 -33.65
C GLY A 676 -0.30 -20.51 -32.93
N ALA A 677 0.96 -20.97 -32.94
CA ALA A 677 1.44 -22.08 -32.12
C ALA A 677 2.94 -21.95 -31.81
N TYR A 678 3.39 -22.38 -30.63
CA TYR A 678 4.77 -22.21 -30.12
C TYR A 678 5.23 -23.41 -29.26
N ASP A 679 6.53 -23.50 -28.98
CA ASP A 679 7.12 -24.49 -28.07
C ASP A 679 7.38 -23.90 -26.67
N THR A 680 7.30 -24.72 -25.63
CA THR A 680 7.56 -24.33 -24.23
C THR A 680 8.80 -25.02 -23.68
N LEU A 681 9.74 -24.23 -23.18
CA LEU A 681 10.94 -24.65 -22.47
C LEU A 681 10.71 -24.57 -20.95
N ILE A 682 10.71 -25.71 -20.28
CA ILE A 682 10.65 -25.80 -18.82
C ILE A 682 12.07 -25.94 -18.28
N LEU A 683 12.56 -24.93 -17.56
CA LEU A 683 13.96 -24.85 -17.10
C LEU A 683 14.08 -25.25 -15.62
N VAL A 684 14.91 -26.26 -15.34
CA VAL A 684 15.23 -26.77 -14.00
C VAL A 684 16.60 -26.26 -13.56
N HIS A 685 16.66 -25.50 -12.46
CA HIS A 685 17.91 -24.91 -11.96
C HIS A 685 18.82 -25.92 -11.23
N GLY A 686 20.10 -25.53 -11.12
CA GLY A 686 21.17 -26.29 -10.47
C GLY A 686 21.31 -26.07 -8.96
N LEU A 687 22.47 -26.49 -8.42
CA LEU A 687 22.85 -26.37 -7.01
C LEU A 687 23.11 -24.90 -6.64
N GLY A 688 22.46 -24.41 -5.58
CA GLY A 688 22.78 -23.10 -4.98
C GLY A 688 22.17 -21.89 -5.70
N PHE A 689 21.47 -22.11 -6.81
CA PHE A 689 20.75 -21.08 -7.56
C PHE A 689 19.28 -21.43 -7.66
N ASN A 690 18.41 -20.43 -7.83
CA ASN A 690 16.97 -20.60 -8.01
C ASN A 690 16.53 -20.25 -9.45
N ALA A 691 15.23 -20.32 -9.75
CA ALA A 691 14.65 -20.08 -11.07
C ALA A 691 15.04 -18.72 -11.69
N ASN A 692 15.28 -17.68 -10.87
CA ASN A 692 15.67 -16.35 -11.36
C ASN A 692 17.02 -16.35 -12.07
N VAL A 693 17.84 -17.39 -11.89
CA VAL A 693 19.09 -17.55 -12.64
C VAL A 693 18.86 -17.49 -14.16
N PHE A 694 17.69 -17.94 -14.63
CA PHE A 694 17.31 -17.93 -16.04
C PHE A 694 16.75 -16.59 -16.56
N GLU A 695 16.72 -15.50 -15.76
CA GLU A 695 16.07 -14.23 -16.15
C GLU A 695 16.52 -13.71 -17.53
N ARG A 696 17.82 -13.85 -17.87
CA ARG A 696 18.38 -13.41 -19.15
C ARG A 696 17.98 -14.30 -20.32
N ILE A 697 17.69 -15.58 -20.06
CA ILE A 697 17.13 -16.51 -21.04
C ILE A 697 15.65 -16.20 -21.25
N ASN A 698 14.89 -16.01 -20.17
CA ASN A 698 13.46 -15.69 -20.24
C ASN A 698 13.20 -14.42 -21.05
N ALA A 699 14.04 -13.38 -20.89
CA ALA A 699 13.94 -12.13 -21.63
C ALA A 699 14.06 -12.30 -23.16
N LEU A 700 14.69 -13.37 -23.65
CA LEU A 700 14.87 -13.64 -25.08
C LEU A 700 13.73 -14.46 -25.69
N ALA A 701 12.95 -15.17 -24.85
CA ALA A 701 11.94 -16.12 -25.29
C ALA A 701 10.93 -15.55 -26.30
N PRO A 702 10.34 -14.35 -26.08
CA PRO A 702 9.38 -13.78 -27.03
C PRO A 702 9.97 -13.54 -28.42
N THR A 703 11.22 -13.06 -28.49
CA THR A 703 11.91 -12.79 -29.77
C THR A 703 12.36 -14.05 -30.51
N ARG A 704 12.30 -15.20 -29.83
CA ARG A 704 12.65 -16.52 -30.38
C ARG A 704 11.44 -17.41 -30.63
N GLY A 705 10.23 -16.89 -30.41
CA GLY A 705 8.99 -17.61 -30.70
C GLY A 705 8.76 -18.82 -29.79
N VAL A 706 9.35 -18.81 -28.60
CA VAL A 706 9.16 -19.85 -27.58
C VAL A 706 8.67 -19.25 -26.28
N ARG A 707 7.99 -20.07 -25.48
CA ARG A 707 7.70 -19.78 -24.09
C ARG A 707 8.81 -20.37 -23.23
N VAL A 708 9.20 -19.67 -22.18
CA VAL A 708 10.06 -20.24 -21.12
C VAL A 708 9.26 -20.27 -19.82
N VAL A 709 9.43 -21.33 -19.05
CA VAL A 709 8.91 -21.49 -17.70
C VAL A 709 10.06 -21.94 -16.80
N ALA A 710 10.53 -21.05 -15.93
CA ALA A 710 11.59 -21.36 -14.98
C ALA A 710 10.99 -21.83 -13.65
N LEU A 711 11.31 -23.05 -13.21
CA LEU A 711 10.72 -23.63 -11.99
C LEU A 711 11.66 -23.61 -10.81
N ASN A 712 11.13 -23.31 -9.61
CA ASN A 712 11.84 -23.56 -8.35
C ASN A 712 11.58 -24.99 -7.87
N ARG A 713 12.66 -25.77 -7.73
CA ARG A 713 12.58 -27.10 -7.10
C ARG A 713 12.15 -26.97 -5.63
N ARG A 714 11.66 -28.07 -5.05
CA ARG A 714 11.32 -28.11 -3.61
C ARG A 714 12.50 -27.64 -2.76
N ASN A 715 12.20 -27.06 -1.60
CA ASN A 715 13.12 -26.43 -0.65
C ASN A 715 13.69 -25.06 -1.06
N TYR A 716 13.49 -24.60 -2.30
CA TYR A 716 13.87 -23.25 -2.72
C TYR A 716 12.73 -22.26 -2.47
N ALA A 717 13.07 -20.98 -2.26
CA ALA A 717 12.11 -19.94 -1.93
C ALA A 717 10.96 -19.88 -2.96
N GLY A 718 9.72 -19.84 -2.50
CA GLY A 718 8.52 -19.92 -3.34
C GLY A 718 8.10 -21.34 -3.76
N SER A 719 8.75 -22.37 -3.22
CA SER A 719 8.37 -23.79 -3.41
C SER A 719 8.18 -24.51 -2.07
N THR A 720 7.59 -25.71 -2.10
CA THR A 720 7.32 -26.50 -0.90
C THR A 720 8.61 -26.98 -0.25
N ALA A 721 8.75 -26.81 1.06
CA ALA A 721 9.90 -27.31 1.81
C ALA A 721 9.94 -28.86 1.88
N TYR A 722 11.11 -29.42 2.18
CA TYR A 722 11.21 -30.83 2.56
C TYR A 722 10.78 -31.01 4.02
N MET A 723 10.05 -32.10 4.27
CA MET A 723 9.72 -32.52 5.63
C MET A 723 11.00 -33.00 6.34
N PRO A 724 11.08 -32.90 7.69
CA PRO A 724 12.24 -33.36 8.45
C PRO A 724 12.64 -34.82 8.17
N ALA A 725 11.66 -35.69 7.90
CA ALA A 725 11.89 -37.07 7.52
C ALA A 725 12.58 -37.21 6.16
N GLU A 726 12.20 -36.41 5.17
CA GLU A 726 12.81 -36.39 3.83
C GLU A 726 14.23 -35.83 3.91
N ALA A 727 14.44 -34.73 4.65
CA ALA A 727 15.77 -34.14 4.89
C ALA A 727 16.73 -35.16 5.54
N THR A 728 16.21 -35.98 6.47
CA THR A 728 16.99 -37.07 7.09
C THR A 728 17.39 -38.14 6.06
N VAL A 729 16.54 -38.47 5.10
CA VAL A 729 16.87 -39.43 4.03
C VAL A 729 17.95 -38.87 3.09
N PHE A 730 17.90 -37.58 2.74
CA PHE A 730 19.01 -36.94 2.02
C PHE A 730 20.33 -37.09 2.80
N ALA A 731 20.36 -36.65 4.05
CA ALA A 731 21.60 -36.65 4.82
C ALA A 731 22.13 -38.06 5.15
N ARG A 732 21.26 -39.00 5.55
CA ARG A 732 21.66 -40.27 6.19
C ARG A 732 20.88 -41.52 5.75
N GLY A 733 20.00 -41.40 4.76
CA GLY A 733 19.19 -42.53 4.28
C GLY A 733 20.02 -43.65 3.64
N SER A 734 19.48 -44.87 3.68
CA SER A 734 20.01 -46.00 2.90
C SER A 734 19.86 -45.76 1.39
N ALA A 735 20.60 -46.50 0.56
CA ALA A 735 20.50 -46.41 -0.89
C ALA A 735 19.05 -46.63 -1.40
N THR A 736 18.32 -47.57 -0.81
CA THR A 736 16.92 -47.84 -1.14
C THR A 736 16.02 -46.65 -0.80
N GLN A 737 16.16 -46.06 0.39
CA GLN A 737 15.37 -44.90 0.81
C GLN A 737 15.67 -43.68 -0.07
N ARG A 738 16.95 -43.42 -0.35
CA ARG A 738 17.38 -42.32 -1.22
C ARG A 738 16.88 -42.49 -2.66
N ARG A 739 16.88 -43.72 -3.18
CA ARG A 739 16.32 -44.03 -4.49
C ARG A 739 14.81 -43.78 -4.54
N ALA A 740 14.07 -44.24 -3.53
CA ALA A 740 12.63 -43.99 -3.44
C ALA A 740 12.32 -42.49 -3.37
N LEU A 741 13.07 -41.74 -2.56
CA LEU A 741 12.95 -40.28 -2.45
C LEU A 741 13.18 -39.59 -3.80
N MET A 742 14.26 -39.93 -4.51
CA MET A 742 14.54 -39.33 -5.82
C MET A 742 13.45 -39.68 -6.85
N LEU A 743 12.93 -40.91 -6.85
CA LEU A 743 11.82 -41.28 -7.75
C LEU A 743 10.53 -40.52 -7.42
N ASP A 744 10.25 -40.24 -6.14
CA ASP A 744 9.13 -39.39 -5.75
C ASP A 744 9.32 -37.95 -6.25
N GLU A 745 10.52 -37.37 -6.08
CA GLU A 745 10.86 -36.05 -6.64
C GLU A 745 10.74 -36.02 -8.18
N GLY A 746 11.18 -37.09 -8.85
CA GLY A 746 11.01 -37.27 -10.28
C GLY A 746 9.55 -37.32 -10.72
N ALA A 747 8.73 -38.09 -10.01
CA ALA A 747 7.31 -38.23 -10.30
C ALA A 747 6.56 -36.90 -10.08
N ARG A 748 6.92 -36.14 -9.04
CA ARG A 748 6.40 -34.79 -8.80
C ARG A 748 6.78 -33.82 -9.91
N LEU A 749 8.03 -33.85 -10.38
CA LEU A 749 8.45 -33.00 -11.50
C LEU A 749 7.68 -33.35 -12.77
N ALA A 750 7.51 -34.63 -13.08
CA ALA A 750 6.69 -35.05 -14.22
C ALA A 750 5.21 -34.66 -14.07
N GLY A 751 4.62 -34.81 -12.88
CA GLY A 751 3.26 -34.38 -12.59
C GLY A 751 3.08 -32.86 -12.73
N PHE A 752 4.07 -32.06 -12.32
CA PHE A 752 4.09 -30.63 -12.57
C PHE A 752 4.09 -30.32 -14.08
N VAL A 753 4.97 -30.97 -14.86
CA VAL A 753 5.03 -30.79 -16.31
C VAL A 753 3.69 -31.18 -16.96
N ALA A 754 3.07 -32.28 -16.52
CA ALA A 754 1.78 -32.73 -17.03
C ALA A 754 0.66 -31.73 -16.71
N ALA A 755 0.57 -31.27 -15.46
CA ALA A 755 -0.39 -30.26 -15.03
C ALA A 755 -0.24 -28.95 -15.81
N LEU A 756 0.99 -28.49 -16.01
CA LEU A 756 1.29 -27.31 -16.82
C LEU A 756 0.88 -27.51 -18.28
N THR A 757 1.24 -28.65 -18.86
CA THR A 757 0.89 -29.02 -20.24
C THR A 757 -0.62 -29.03 -20.42
N ARG A 758 -1.38 -29.61 -19.49
CA ARG A 758 -2.85 -29.64 -19.53
C ARG A 758 -3.45 -28.23 -19.59
N ARG A 759 -2.84 -27.27 -18.89
CA ARG A 759 -3.27 -25.87 -18.86
C ARG A 759 -2.94 -25.12 -20.15
N ILE A 760 -1.79 -25.39 -20.79
CA ILE A 760 -1.28 -24.57 -21.91
C ILE A 760 -1.54 -25.20 -23.29
N ALA A 761 -1.54 -26.53 -23.39
CA ALA A 761 -1.65 -27.27 -24.64
C ALA A 761 -2.94 -27.07 -25.44
N PRO A 762 -4.13 -26.98 -24.83
CA PRO A 762 -5.38 -26.80 -25.58
C PRO A 762 -5.47 -25.48 -26.34
N GLN A 763 -4.63 -24.49 -26.00
CA GLN A 763 -4.76 -23.14 -26.54
C GLN A 763 -3.91 -22.95 -27.79
N ARG A 764 -2.60 -23.25 -27.76
CA ARG A 764 -1.65 -22.98 -28.87
C ARG A 764 -0.32 -23.78 -28.82
N GLU A 765 -0.17 -24.81 -27.99
CA GLU A 765 1.15 -25.44 -27.81
C GLU A 765 1.51 -26.45 -28.91
N ARG A 766 2.74 -26.38 -29.43
CA ARG A 766 3.31 -27.37 -30.36
C ARG A 766 3.98 -28.51 -29.62
N SER A 767 4.87 -28.21 -28.69
CA SER A 767 5.62 -29.19 -27.90
C SER A 767 6.12 -28.56 -26.60
N VAL A 768 6.30 -29.41 -25.61
CA VAL A 768 6.91 -29.09 -24.32
C VAL A 768 8.28 -29.75 -24.26
N HIS A 769 9.24 -29.06 -23.69
CA HIS A 769 10.61 -29.53 -23.55
C HIS A 769 11.11 -29.22 -22.15
N VAL A 770 11.85 -30.14 -21.54
CA VAL A 770 12.44 -29.93 -20.21
C VAL A 770 13.94 -29.80 -20.37
N VAL A 771 14.51 -28.71 -19.87
CA VAL A 771 15.96 -28.45 -19.87
C VAL A 771 16.43 -28.38 -18.43
N ALA A 772 17.34 -29.28 -18.05
CA ALA A 772 17.91 -29.28 -16.70
C ALA A 772 19.37 -28.86 -16.73
N TRP A 773 19.69 -27.87 -15.91
CA TRP A 773 21.04 -27.33 -15.80
C TRP A 773 21.74 -27.87 -14.55
N SER A 774 23.01 -28.25 -14.68
CA SER A 774 23.86 -28.60 -13.54
C SER A 774 23.27 -29.73 -12.67
N LEU A 775 23.17 -29.58 -11.34
CA LEU A 775 22.58 -30.59 -10.46
C LEU A 775 21.10 -30.89 -10.78
N GLY A 776 20.38 -29.98 -11.44
CA GLY A 776 19.01 -30.22 -11.90
C GLY A 776 18.89 -31.49 -12.75
N ASN A 777 19.98 -31.90 -13.41
CA ASN A 777 20.05 -33.14 -14.18
C ASN A 777 19.79 -34.40 -13.35
N ALA A 778 20.14 -34.43 -12.06
CA ALA A 778 19.81 -35.56 -11.18
C ALA A 778 18.28 -35.73 -11.03
N TYR A 779 17.56 -34.61 -10.97
CA TYR A 779 16.10 -34.58 -10.87
C TYR A 779 15.42 -34.87 -12.21
N LEU A 780 15.99 -34.39 -13.34
CA LEU A 780 15.50 -34.77 -14.67
C LEU A 780 15.69 -36.27 -14.94
N LEU A 781 16.84 -36.84 -14.59
CA LEU A 781 17.04 -38.29 -14.69
C LEU A 781 16.07 -39.05 -13.78
N ALA A 782 15.82 -38.56 -12.57
CA ALA A 782 14.82 -39.16 -11.69
C ALA A 782 13.40 -39.07 -12.28
N MET A 783 13.04 -37.94 -12.89
CA MET A 783 11.76 -37.76 -13.60
C MET A 783 11.60 -38.77 -14.75
N LEU A 784 12.65 -38.96 -15.55
CA LEU A 784 12.63 -39.93 -16.64
C LEU A 784 12.51 -41.37 -16.10
N ALA A 785 13.21 -41.70 -15.02
CA ALA A 785 13.13 -43.02 -14.38
C ALA A 785 11.79 -43.29 -13.67
N SER A 786 11.06 -42.26 -13.27
CA SER A 786 9.80 -42.38 -12.52
C SER A 786 8.55 -42.53 -13.39
N VAL A 787 8.67 -42.60 -14.72
CA VAL A 787 7.51 -42.61 -15.64
C VAL A 787 6.48 -43.72 -15.34
N GLY A 788 6.94 -44.85 -14.79
CA GLY A 788 6.05 -45.94 -14.36
C GLY A 788 5.16 -45.61 -13.16
N LEU A 789 5.51 -44.58 -12.38
CA LEU A 789 4.76 -44.10 -11.21
C LEU A 789 3.67 -43.08 -11.58
N LEU A 790 3.72 -42.52 -12.80
CA LEU A 790 2.70 -41.59 -13.28
C LEU A 790 1.40 -42.33 -13.55
N ASP A 791 0.27 -41.67 -13.30
CA ASP A 791 -1.01 -42.22 -13.74
C ASP A 791 -1.09 -42.29 -15.28
N THR A 792 -2.08 -43.04 -15.77
CA THR A 792 -2.25 -43.29 -17.20
C THR A 792 -2.53 -42.01 -17.99
N GLU A 793 -3.23 -41.04 -17.40
CA GLU A 793 -3.64 -39.81 -18.10
C GLU A 793 -2.44 -38.88 -18.29
N ASP A 794 -1.70 -38.60 -17.23
CA ASP A 794 -0.49 -37.77 -17.26
C ASP A 794 0.57 -38.40 -18.18
N ARG A 795 0.73 -39.73 -18.15
CA ARG A 795 1.67 -40.43 -19.03
C ARG A 795 1.29 -40.28 -20.51
N GLN A 796 0.00 -40.39 -20.85
CA GLN A 796 -0.48 -40.21 -22.22
C GLN A 796 -0.33 -38.76 -22.68
N LEU A 797 -0.61 -37.79 -21.79
CA LEU A 797 -0.45 -36.37 -22.07
C LEU A 797 1.01 -36.02 -22.35
N LEU A 798 1.93 -36.46 -21.48
CA LEU A 798 3.36 -36.21 -21.65
C LEU A 798 3.89 -36.92 -22.91
N ARG A 799 3.49 -38.16 -23.18
CA ARG A 799 3.87 -38.87 -24.42
C ARG A 799 3.45 -38.11 -25.69
N LYS A 800 2.36 -37.34 -25.61
CA LYS A 800 1.86 -36.54 -26.73
C LYS A 800 2.61 -35.22 -26.92
N TYR A 801 2.99 -34.55 -25.83
CA TYR A 801 3.49 -33.16 -25.88
C TYR A 801 4.95 -32.99 -25.46
N LEU A 802 5.49 -33.86 -24.59
CA LEU A 802 6.89 -33.78 -24.17
C LEU A 802 7.80 -34.38 -25.25
N SER A 803 8.41 -33.51 -26.04
CA SER A 803 9.16 -33.91 -27.24
C SER A 803 10.67 -34.04 -27.02
N THR A 804 11.23 -33.27 -26.08
CA THR A 804 12.68 -33.28 -25.81
C THR A 804 12.98 -33.10 -24.33
N ALA A 805 13.91 -33.89 -23.81
CA ALA A 805 14.60 -33.63 -22.54
C ALA A 805 16.06 -33.24 -22.82
N VAL A 806 16.53 -32.12 -22.28
CA VAL A 806 17.90 -31.63 -22.48
C VAL A 806 18.66 -31.72 -21.16
N LEU A 807 19.67 -32.58 -21.15
CA LEU A 807 20.67 -32.64 -20.09
C LEU A 807 21.73 -31.57 -20.38
N TRP A 808 21.71 -30.45 -19.65
CA TRP A 808 22.62 -29.34 -19.90
C TRP A 808 23.66 -29.17 -18.78
N ASP A 809 24.94 -29.23 -19.18
CA ASP A 809 26.11 -29.06 -18.30
C ASP A 809 26.02 -29.94 -17.05
N ALA A 810 25.64 -31.20 -17.24
CA ALA A 810 25.50 -32.15 -16.14
C ALA A 810 26.88 -32.49 -15.56
N PRO A 811 27.15 -32.18 -14.27
CA PRO A 811 28.41 -32.56 -13.64
C PRO A 811 28.43 -34.08 -13.45
N VAL A 812 29.62 -34.68 -13.54
CA VAL A 812 29.86 -36.12 -13.39
C VAL A 812 29.23 -36.71 -12.11
N GLY A 813 29.18 -35.93 -11.02
CA GLY A 813 28.53 -36.32 -9.78
C GLY A 813 27.01 -36.47 -9.89
N ALA A 814 26.32 -35.55 -10.59
CA ALA A 814 24.88 -35.63 -10.82
C ALA A 814 24.49 -36.82 -11.71
N LEU A 815 25.46 -37.37 -12.44
CA LEU A 815 25.30 -38.54 -13.31
C LEU A 815 25.60 -39.87 -12.59
N GLY A 816 26.12 -39.85 -11.35
CA GLY A 816 26.43 -41.06 -10.57
C GLY A 816 27.68 -41.83 -11.02
N PHE A 817 28.60 -41.16 -11.70
CA PHE A 817 29.86 -41.73 -12.19
C PHE A 817 30.96 -41.68 -11.08
N GLU A 818 31.86 -42.67 -11.01
CA GLU A 818 32.78 -42.86 -9.86
C GLU A 818 34.15 -42.16 -9.97
N LYS A 819 34.60 -41.52 -8.88
CA LYS A 819 36.00 -41.18 -8.54
C LYS A 819 36.88 -40.65 -9.69
N TYR A 820 37.09 -39.33 -9.66
CA TYR A 820 37.95 -38.62 -10.61
C TYR A 820 38.82 -37.59 -9.90
N ALA A 821 40.02 -37.35 -10.41
CA ALA A 821 40.98 -36.41 -9.81
C ALA A 821 40.77 -35.00 -10.36
N GLY A 822 40.47 -34.04 -9.47
CA GLY A 822 40.41 -32.60 -9.75
C GLY A 822 39.79 -31.82 -8.59
N GLU A 823 40.01 -30.51 -8.53
CA GLU A 823 39.45 -29.62 -7.49
C GLU A 823 37.93 -29.58 -7.61
N ASN A 824 37.24 -29.77 -6.50
CA ASN A 824 35.79 -29.66 -6.39
C ASN A 824 35.43 -29.12 -5.00
N PRO A 825 35.22 -27.79 -4.87
CA PRO A 825 34.93 -27.16 -3.58
C PRO A 825 33.72 -27.72 -2.83
N ILE A 826 32.81 -28.44 -3.51
CA ILE A 826 31.66 -29.10 -2.87
C ILE A 826 32.11 -30.28 -2.00
N THR A 827 33.08 -31.07 -2.47
CA THR A 827 33.54 -32.32 -1.83
C THR A 827 34.91 -32.22 -1.18
N ASP A 828 35.68 -31.19 -1.53
CA ASP A 828 37.00 -30.95 -0.97
C ASP A 828 36.93 -30.55 0.51
N ASP A 829 38.03 -30.78 1.23
CA ASP A 829 38.18 -30.40 2.62
C ASP A 829 38.48 -28.89 2.74
N VAL A 830 37.43 -28.09 2.55
CA VAL A 830 37.46 -26.63 2.68
C VAL A 830 36.59 -26.16 3.85
N PRO A 831 37.00 -25.11 4.60
CA PRO A 831 36.21 -24.57 5.69
C PRO A 831 34.77 -24.24 5.26
N PRO A 832 33.74 -24.64 6.01
CA PRO A 832 32.34 -24.39 5.65
C PRO A 832 32.07 -22.92 5.30
N ALA A 833 32.63 -21.98 6.07
CA ALA A 833 32.47 -20.55 5.86
C ALA A 833 33.02 -20.01 4.52
N GLN A 834 33.93 -20.74 3.86
CA GLN A 834 34.54 -20.33 2.59
C GLN A 834 33.99 -21.13 1.39
N ARG A 835 33.30 -22.24 1.65
CA ARG A 835 32.86 -23.21 0.64
C ARG A 835 32.01 -22.58 -0.46
N ALA A 836 31.01 -21.79 -0.08
CA ALA A 836 30.11 -21.14 -1.04
C ALA A 836 30.86 -20.18 -1.98
N VAL A 837 31.78 -19.38 -1.43
CA VAL A 837 32.56 -18.40 -2.21
C VAL A 837 33.49 -19.11 -3.19
N LEU A 838 34.23 -20.12 -2.71
CA LEU A 838 35.12 -20.92 -3.56
C LEU A 838 34.33 -21.67 -4.64
N PHE A 839 33.20 -22.27 -4.28
CA PHE A 839 32.30 -22.95 -5.23
C PHE A 839 31.81 -21.99 -6.32
N MET A 840 31.29 -20.81 -5.95
CA MET A 840 30.75 -19.86 -6.94
C MET A 840 31.85 -19.38 -7.90
N ARG A 841 33.04 -19.08 -7.39
CA ARG A 841 34.17 -18.67 -8.22
C ARG A 841 34.58 -19.80 -9.17
N TRP A 842 34.69 -21.02 -8.64
CA TRP A 842 35.08 -22.20 -9.40
C TRP A 842 34.10 -22.59 -10.48
N VAL A 843 32.82 -22.62 -10.15
CA VAL A 843 31.78 -23.08 -11.06
C VAL A 843 31.53 -22.06 -12.18
N THR A 844 31.75 -20.76 -11.94
CA THR A 844 31.54 -19.69 -12.94
C THR A 844 32.80 -19.28 -13.70
N SER A 845 33.93 -19.95 -13.47
CA SER A 845 35.19 -19.69 -14.17
C SER A 845 35.22 -20.31 -15.58
N TYR A 846 36.12 -19.80 -16.41
CA TYR A 846 36.37 -20.31 -17.76
C TYR A 846 37.63 -21.17 -17.79
N TYR A 847 37.53 -22.42 -18.25
CA TYR A 847 38.64 -23.35 -18.30
C TYR A 847 39.07 -23.62 -19.75
N THR A 848 40.38 -23.63 -20.00
CA THR A 848 40.96 -23.87 -21.34
C THR A 848 41.50 -25.29 -21.45
N HIS A 849 40.57 -26.25 -21.63
CA HIS A 849 40.89 -27.67 -21.81
C HIS A 849 41.57 -27.96 -23.16
N ASP A 850 42.36 -29.03 -23.23
CA ASP A 850 42.93 -29.53 -24.49
C ASP A 850 41.96 -30.49 -25.20
N LEU A 851 40.96 -29.92 -25.87
CA LEU A 851 39.89 -30.69 -26.53
C LEU A 851 40.21 -31.08 -27.99
N ARG A 852 41.40 -30.76 -28.49
CA ARG A 852 41.80 -31.02 -29.90
C ARG A 852 41.95 -32.50 -30.21
N SER A 853 42.35 -33.29 -29.21
CA SER A 853 42.48 -34.73 -29.32
C SER A 853 41.16 -35.44 -28.96
N SER A 854 40.75 -36.40 -29.79
CA SER A 854 39.59 -37.27 -29.56
C SER A 854 39.84 -38.35 -28.50
N ALA A 855 40.99 -38.38 -27.85
CA ALA A 855 41.37 -39.43 -26.90
C ALA A 855 40.59 -39.43 -25.57
N ARG A 856 39.85 -38.35 -25.26
CA ARG A 856 38.98 -38.19 -24.07
C ARG A 856 39.64 -38.61 -22.74
N ARG A 857 40.83 -38.06 -22.43
CA ARG A 857 41.62 -38.40 -21.23
C ARG A 857 41.59 -37.28 -20.19
N MET A 858 41.49 -37.64 -18.91
CA MET A 858 41.51 -36.67 -17.79
C MET A 858 42.73 -35.72 -17.82
N SER A 859 43.88 -36.16 -18.34
CA SER A 859 45.08 -35.33 -18.49
C SER A 859 44.90 -34.14 -19.44
N GLN A 860 43.85 -34.15 -20.27
CA GLN A 860 43.51 -33.04 -21.16
C GLN A 860 42.75 -31.92 -20.43
N LEU A 861 42.29 -32.16 -19.20
CA LEU A 861 41.46 -31.20 -18.47
C LEU A 861 42.27 -30.34 -17.50
N ARG A 862 41.95 -29.04 -17.44
CA ARG A 862 42.36 -28.12 -16.37
C ARG A 862 41.49 -28.38 -15.15
N LYS A 863 42.11 -28.72 -14.03
CA LYS A 863 41.42 -29.34 -12.90
C LYS A 863 41.38 -28.47 -11.65
N THR A 864 42.15 -27.39 -11.61
CA THR A 864 42.24 -26.48 -10.47
C THR A 864 41.79 -25.07 -10.85
N GLN A 865 41.34 -24.30 -9.86
CA GLN A 865 40.94 -22.91 -10.04
C GLN A 865 42.07 -22.04 -10.58
N ALA A 866 43.33 -22.36 -10.23
CA ALA A 866 44.51 -21.64 -10.70
C ALA A 866 44.77 -21.85 -12.21
N GLU A 867 44.19 -22.89 -12.81
CA GLU A 867 44.30 -23.19 -14.24
C GLU A 867 43.16 -22.58 -15.07
N ALA A 868 42.22 -21.85 -14.45
CA ALA A 868 41.22 -21.08 -15.16
C ALA A 868 41.87 -19.96 -15.99
N ASP A 869 41.24 -19.59 -17.11
CA ASP A 869 41.71 -18.53 -18.00
C ASP A 869 41.71 -17.17 -17.26
N PRO A 870 42.89 -16.59 -16.97
CA PRO A 870 42.97 -15.36 -16.20
C PRO A 870 42.48 -14.14 -16.99
N THR A 871 42.31 -14.26 -18.32
CA THR A 871 41.83 -13.16 -19.18
C THR A 871 40.31 -13.03 -19.17
N ARG A 872 39.59 -14.05 -18.70
CA ARG A 872 38.13 -14.08 -18.62
C ARG A 872 37.70 -14.12 -17.17
N ARG A 873 37.08 -13.03 -16.71
CA ARG A 873 36.59 -12.94 -15.33
C ARG A 873 35.46 -13.96 -15.07
N PRO A 874 35.46 -14.67 -13.92
CA PRO A 874 34.35 -15.51 -13.52
C PRO A 874 33.05 -14.70 -13.39
N THR A 875 31.91 -15.27 -13.77
CA THR A 875 30.62 -14.56 -13.76
C THR A 875 30.34 -13.93 -12.41
N ILE A 876 30.60 -14.65 -11.32
CA ILE A 876 30.29 -14.21 -9.96
C ILE A 876 31.02 -12.91 -9.57
N GLU A 877 32.22 -12.67 -10.10
CA GLU A 877 33.00 -11.47 -9.80
C GLU A 877 32.46 -10.22 -10.52
N SER A 878 31.62 -10.40 -11.53
CA SER A 878 30.97 -9.31 -12.29
C SER A 878 29.50 -9.09 -11.93
N MET A 879 28.92 -9.97 -11.12
CA MET A 879 27.53 -9.91 -10.69
C MET A 879 27.37 -8.94 -9.53
N SER A 880 26.34 -8.08 -9.57
CA SER A 880 26.04 -7.19 -8.44
C SER A 880 25.53 -7.98 -7.24
N ALA A 881 25.71 -7.43 -6.03
CA ALA A 881 25.18 -8.05 -4.80
C ALA A 881 23.65 -8.23 -4.86
N GLU A 882 22.95 -7.27 -5.45
CA GLU A 882 21.50 -7.32 -5.65
C GLU A 882 21.10 -8.47 -6.57
N ALA A 883 21.77 -8.63 -7.72
CA ALA A 883 21.52 -9.74 -8.63
C ALA A 883 21.83 -11.09 -7.96
N LEU A 884 22.95 -11.19 -7.25
CA LEU A 884 23.32 -12.40 -6.52
C LEU A 884 22.29 -12.77 -5.45
N SER A 885 21.76 -11.80 -4.71
CA SER A 885 20.73 -12.03 -3.70
C SER A 885 19.42 -12.55 -4.29
N ARG A 886 19.09 -12.15 -5.53
CA ARG A 886 17.88 -12.63 -6.24
C ARG A 886 18.02 -14.05 -6.77
N VAL A 887 19.19 -14.40 -7.31
CA VAL A 887 19.41 -15.69 -8.00
C VAL A 887 20.01 -16.77 -7.11
N GLY A 888 20.68 -16.40 -6.02
CA GLY A 888 21.35 -17.31 -5.10
C GLY A 888 20.42 -17.86 -4.01
N SER A 889 20.60 -19.13 -3.64
CA SER A 889 19.84 -19.81 -2.58
C SER A 889 20.69 -20.89 -1.89
N PHE A 890 21.86 -20.47 -1.38
CA PHE A 890 22.89 -21.39 -0.90
C PHE A 890 22.52 -22.12 0.40
N THR A 891 21.75 -21.50 1.29
CA THR A 891 21.23 -22.14 2.51
C THR A 891 20.27 -23.29 2.19
N ALA A 892 19.36 -23.08 1.23
CA ALA A 892 18.46 -24.12 0.74
C ALA A 892 19.23 -25.29 0.10
N ALA A 893 20.32 -24.98 -0.62
CA ALA A 893 21.16 -25.98 -1.25
C ALA A 893 21.93 -26.84 -0.21
N GLU A 894 22.43 -26.24 0.88
CA GLU A 894 23.12 -26.95 1.96
C GLU A 894 22.21 -27.97 2.66
N ALA A 895 20.92 -27.65 2.83
CA ALA A 895 19.98 -28.49 3.56
C ALA A 895 19.64 -29.83 2.88
N ALA A 896 19.76 -29.92 1.55
CA ALA A 896 19.37 -31.12 0.80
C ALA A 896 20.29 -31.41 -0.39
N ASP A 897 20.40 -30.47 -1.33
CA ASP A 897 21.08 -30.71 -2.61
C ASP A 897 22.58 -31.02 -2.47
N ALA A 898 23.25 -30.42 -1.49
CA ALA A 898 24.65 -30.72 -1.21
C ALA A 898 24.85 -32.21 -0.88
N HIS A 899 23.87 -32.86 -0.24
CA HIS A 899 23.93 -34.29 0.07
C HIS A 899 23.80 -35.16 -1.19
N VAL A 900 23.07 -34.72 -2.22
CA VAL A 900 22.93 -35.43 -3.50
C VAL A 900 24.27 -35.54 -4.23
N CYS A 901 25.17 -34.58 -4.01
CA CYS A 901 26.53 -34.58 -4.56
C CYS A 901 27.54 -35.47 -3.80
N THR A 902 27.13 -36.15 -2.72
CA THR A 902 28.03 -36.97 -1.89
C THR A 902 28.14 -38.40 -2.39
N ALA A 903 29.18 -39.13 -1.95
CA ALA A 903 29.36 -40.55 -2.24
C ALA A 903 28.14 -41.42 -1.86
N GLY A 904 27.33 -40.97 -0.89
CA GLY A 904 26.13 -41.67 -0.46
C GLY A 904 25.00 -41.74 -1.50
N PHE A 905 24.99 -40.83 -2.48
CA PHE A 905 24.02 -40.81 -3.59
C PHE A 905 24.57 -41.38 -4.89
N GLN A 906 25.88 -41.57 -5.01
CA GLN A 906 26.54 -41.99 -6.24
C GLN A 906 25.90 -43.24 -6.88
N GLY A 907 25.73 -44.32 -6.11
CA GLY A 907 25.11 -45.55 -6.60
C GLY A 907 23.63 -45.38 -6.95
N VAL A 908 22.92 -44.50 -6.24
CA VAL A 908 21.50 -44.17 -6.51
C VAL A 908 21.38 -43.43 -7.84
N LEU A 909 22.21 -42.41 -8.07
CA LEU A 909 22.21 -41.63 -9.30
C LEU A 909 22.65 -42.48 -10.50
N ALA A 910 23.61 -43.39 -10.33
CA ALA A 910 24.01 -44.33 -11.36
C ALA A 910 22.84 -45.24 -11.79
N ASP A 911 22.04 -45.68 -10.82
CA ASP A 911 20.86 -46.50 -11.07
C ASP A 911 19.74 -45.73 -11.76
N LEU A 912 19.45 -44.51 -11.30
CA LEU A 912 18.47 -43.62 -11.93
C LEU A 912 18.87 -43.30 -13.37
N ARG A 913 20.15 -43.00 -13.63
CA ARG A 913 20.66 -42.78 -14.99
C ARG A 913 20.43 -43.98 -15.90
N ARG A 914 20.80 -45.18 -15.45
CA ARG A 914 20.59 -46.41 -16.23
C ARG A 914 19.11 -46.67 -16.48
N THR A 915 18.26 -46.49 -15.47
CA THR A 915 16.80 -46.65 -15.59
C THR A 915 16.22 -45.61 -16.55
N ALA A 916 16.61 -44.35 -16.42
CA ALA A 916 16.11 -43.26 -17.25
C ALA A 916 16.46 -43.39 -18.73
N LEU A 917 17.72 -43.75 -19.03
CA LEU A 917 18.26 -43.63 -20.38
C LEU A 917 18.43 -44.97 -21.09
N TYR A 918 18.69 -46.05 -20.37
CA TYR A 918 19.13 -47.32 -20.96
C TYR A 918 18.19 -48.51 -20.69
N ASP A 919 17.10 -48.30 -19.95
CA ASP A 919 16.05 -49.31 -19.76
C ASP A 919 15.01 -49.25 -20.89
N ALA A 920 14.84 -50.39 -21.58
CA ALA A 920 13.94 -50.49 -22.73
C ALA A 920 12.47 -50.26 -22.35
N HIS A 921 12.06 -50.64 -21.14
CA HIS A 921 10.69 -50.45 -20.68
C HIS A 921 10.39 -48.97 -20.40
N THR A 922 11.33 -48.27 -19.79
CA THR A 922 11.27 -46.82 -19.55
C THR A 922 11.22 -46.05 -20.88
N ALA A 923 12.07 -46.40 -21.84
CA ALA A 923 12.04 -45.82 -23.18
C ALA A 923 10.70 -46.05 -23.90
N TYR A 924 10.14 -47.27 -23.78
CA TYR A 924 8.82 -47.59 -24.33
C TYR A 924 7.70 -46.74 -23.72
N MET A 925 7.76 -46.47 -22.41
CA MET A 925 6.75 -45.66 -21.71
C MET A 925 6.76 -44.19 -22.18
N TRP A 926 7.94 -43.59 -22.37
CA TRP A 926 8.08 -42.21 -22.86
C TRP A 926 7.71 -42.04 -24.33
N GLY A 927 7.90 -43.07 -25.16
CA GLY A 927 7.29 -43.15 -26.48
C GLY A 927 7.72 -42.07 -27.48
N GLY A 928 8.99 -42.09 -27.89
CA GLY A 928 9.52 -41.18 -28.92
C GLY A 928 10.17 -39.91 -28.37
N LEU A 929 10.31 -39.79 -27.04
CA LEU A 929 11.05 -38.71 -26.38
C LEU A 929 12.51 -38.68 -26.86
N ARG A 930 12.98 -37.51 -27.30
CA ARG A 930 14.39 -37.27 -27.62
C ARG A 930 15.15 -36.80 -26.39
N VAL A 931 16.39 -37.24 -26.24
CA VAL A 931 17.29 -36.75 -25.18
C VAL A 931 18.50 -36.09 -25.84
N SER A 932 18.72 -34.82 -25.54
CA SER A 932 19.93 -34.10 -25.98
C SER A 932 20.84 -33.87 -24.78
N TYR A 933 22.15 -34.02 -24.99
CA TYR A 933 23.17 -33.72 -23.99
C TYR A 933 23.99 -32.51 -24.45
N LEU A 934 23.74 -31.36 -23.84
CA LEU A 934 24.39 -30.09 -24.15
C LEU A 934 25.46 -29.79 -23.09
N TRP A 935 26.66 -29.35 -23.50
CA TRP A 935 27.70 -28.98 -22.54
C TRP A 935 28.65 -27.89 -23.06
N GLY A 936 29.21 -27.06 -22.16
CA GLY A 936 30.10 -25.95 -22.46
C GLY A 936 31.57 -26.35 -22.61
N GLU A 937 32.21 -25.84 -23.66
CA GLU A 937 33.62 -26.09 -23.98
C GLU A 937 34.59 -25.64 -22.87
N CYS A 938 34.24 -24.55 -22.18
CA CYS A 938 35.03 -23.93 -21.12
C CYS A 938 34.44 -24.17 -19.73
N SER A 939 33.46 -25.08 -19.59
CA SER A 939 32.92 -25.49 -18.28
C SER A 939 33.99 -26.14 -17.44
N ASN A 940 33.82 -26.18 -16.11
CA ASN A 940 34.79 -26.84 -15.22
C ASN A 940 34.97 -28.33 -15.59
N TRP A 941 36.12 -28.91 -15.21
CA TRP A 941 36.50 -30.27 -15.60
C TRP A 941 35.43 -31.32 -15.30
N ASN A 942 34.66 -31.15 -14.21
CA ASN A 942 33.65 -32.09 -13.75
C ASN A 942 32.50 -32.21 -14.78
N VAL A 943 32.18 -31.14 -15.50
CA VAL A 943 31.16 -31.14 -16.57
C VAL A 943 31.69 -31.76 -17.86
N VAL A 944 32.88 -31.33 -18.31
CA VAL A 944 33.50 -31.85 -19.54
C VAL A 944 33.77 -33.35 -19.41
N TRP A 945 34.24 -33.78 -18.25
CA TRP A 945 34.44 -35.19 -17.95
C TRP A 945 33.12 -35.95 -17.89
N GLY A 946 32.07 -35.37 -17.29
CA GLY A 946 30.72 -35.92 -17.31
C GLY A 946 30.21 -36.19 -18.73
N ALA A 947 30.42 -35.25 -19.66
CA ALA A 947 30.06 -35.41 -21.06
C ALA A 947 30.79 -36.59 -21.72
N TRP A 948 32.10 -36.73 -21.52
CA TRP A 948 32.87 -37.85 -22.09
C TRP A 948 32.49 -39.21 -21.48
N MET A 949 32.17 -39.24 -20.19
CA MET A 949 31.67 -40.45 -19.54
C MET A 949 30.29 -40.85 -20.08
N MET A 950 29.43 -39.87 -20.41
CA MET A 950 28.17 -40.13 -21.09
C MET A 950 28.35 -40.60 -22.53
N GLU A 951 29.27 -40.01 -23.30
CA GLU A 951 29.64 -40.50 -24.64
C GLU A 951 30.06 -41.99 -24.58
N ALA A 952 30.88 -42.35 -23.59
CA ALA A 952 31.33 -43.73 -23.38
C ALA A 952 30.17 -44.67 -22.97
N ALA A 953 29.30 -44.23 -22.04
CA ALA A 953 28.15 -45.02 -21.60
C ALA A 953 27.13 -45.25 -22.72
N GLU A 954 26.94 -44.27 -23.61
CA GLU A 954 26.09 -44.40 -24.79
C GLU A 954 26.59 -45.49 -25.74
N ILE A 955 27.91 -45.52 -25.98
CA ILE A 955 28.55 -46.55 -26.81
C ILE A 955 28.39 -47.94 -26.17
N GLU A 956 28.53 -48.03 -24.85
CA GLU A 956 28.39 -49.29 -24.12
C GLU A 956 26.95 -49.84 -24.13
N ALA A 957 25.95 -48.96 -24.07
CA ALA A 957 24.54 -49.32 -24.00
C ALA A 957 23.96 -49.91 -25.30
N ARG A 958 24.66 -49.79 -26.44
CA ARG A 958 24.27 -50.35 -27.76
C ARG A 958 22.84 -50.03 -28.22
N GLY A 959 22.28 -48.90 -27.81
CA GLY A 959 20.96 -48.41 -28.27
C GLY A 959 19.73 -49.05 -27.61
N GLY A 960 19.86 -49.67 -26.43
CA GLY A 960 18.76 -50.33 -25.71
C GLY A 960 17.74 -49.42 -25.00
N GLY A 961 17.78 -48.10 -25.18
CA GLY A 961 16.94 -47.13 -24.46
C GLY A 961 16.71 -45.81 -25.21
N LEU A 962 16.63 -44.69 -24.50
CA LEU A 962 16.52 -43.34 -25.08
C LEU A 962 17.89 -42.93 -25.65
N GLN A 963 17.94 -42.65 -26.96
CA GLN A 963 19.19 -42.25 -27.62
C GLN A 963 19.59 -40.81 -27.28
N LEU A 964 20.88 -40.58 -27.04
CA LEU A 964 21.43 -39.27 -26.71
C LEU A 964 22.05 -38.57 -27.92
N GLU A 965 21.67 -37.31 -28.14
CA GLU A 965 22.34 -36.41 -29.10
C GLU A 965 23.28 -35.43 -28.37
N PHE A 966 24.59 -35.53 -28.60
CA PHE A 966 25.59 -34.70 -27.93
C PHE A 966 25.86 -33.38 -28.69
N LYS A 967 25.80 -32.24 -27.99
CA LYS A 967 26.12 -30.91 -28.52
C LYS A 967 27.08 -30.18 -27.58
N MET A 968 28.08 -29.53 -28.16
CA MET A 968 29.05 -28.73 -27.41
C MET A 968 28.87 -27.23 -27.72
N LEU A 969 28.73 -26.43 -26.67
CA LEU A 969 28.62 -24.98 -26.73
C LEU A 969 30.02 -24.36 -26.70
N LYS A 970 30.48 -23.88 -27.86
CA LYS A 970 31.83 -23.31 -28.01
C LYS A 970 32.02 -22.04 -27.18
N GLY A 971 33.15 -21.93 -26.50
CA GLY A 971 33.56 -20.78 -25.70
C GLY A 971 32.76 -20.52 -24.40
N ALA A 972 31.76 -21.35 -24.10
CA ALA A 972 30.87 -21.21 -22.96
C ALA A 972 31.41 -21.92 -21.71
N ASN A 973 31.30 -21.27 -20.54
CA ASN A 973 31.47 -21.92 -19.24
C ASN A 973 30.16 -22.55 -18.78
N HIS A 974 30.19 -23.08 -17.55
CA HIS A 974 29.04 -23.69 -16.89
C HIS A 974 27.89 -22.71 -16.60
N PHE A 975 28.14 -21.40 -16.68
CA PHE A 975 27.19 -20.34 -16.33
C PHE A 975 26.77 -19.51 -17.57
N ALA A 976 26.86 -20.11 -18.76
CA ALA A 976 26.61 -19.45 -20.03
C ALA A 976 25.18 -18.90 -20.22
N LEU A 977 24.19 -19.39 -19.45
CA LEU A 977 22.85 -18.76 -19.36
C LEU A 977 22.92 -17.28 -18.99
N TRP A 978 23.96 -16.88 -18.25
CA TRP A 978 24.12 -15.51 -17.78
C TRP A 978 25.09 -14.72 -18.66
N ASP A 979 26.21 -15.33 -19.02
CA ASP A 979 27.31 -14.67 -19.73
C ASP A 979 27.06 -14.59 -21.24
N ALA A 980 26.36 -15.57 -21.81
CA ALA A 980 26.05 -15.68 -23.23
C ALA A 980 24.59 -16.13 -23.46
N PRO A 981 23.58 -15.40 -22.95
CA PRO A 981 22.18 -15.83 -22.94
C PRO A 981 21.63 -16.10 -24.34
N ALA A 982 22.00 -15.29 -25.34
CA ALA A 982 21.55 -15.49 -26.72
C ALA A 982 22.11 -16.78 -27.34
N GLN A 983 23.41 -17.02 -27.19
CA GLN A 983 24.06 -18.24 -27.67
C GLN A 983 23.48 -19.49 -26.98
N THR A 984 23.22 -19.40 -25.68
CA THR A 984 22.63 -20.47 -24.88
C THR A 984 21.19 -20.77 -25.32
N MET A 985 20.35 -19.75 -25.47
CA MET A 985 18.99 -19.89 -25.98
C MET A 985 18.97 -20.53 -27.39
N ASP A 986 19.77 -20.02 -28.32
CA ASP A 986 19.84 -20.57 -29.68
C ASP A 986 20.29 -22.04 -29.69
N SER A 987 21.12 -22.43 -28.72
CA SER A 987 21.55 -23.82 -28.53
C SER A 987 20.44 -24.72 -27.97
N PHE A 988 19.63 -24.24 -27.01
CA PHE A 988 18.42 -24.95 -26.59
C PHE A 988 17.49 -25.21 -27.77
N LEU A 989 17.23 -24.18 -28.58
CA LEU A 989 16.39 -24.29 -29.78
C LEU A 989 16.95 -25.25 -30.82
N SER A 990 18.29 -25.42 -30.87
CA SER A 990 18.91 -26.40 -31.74
C SER A 990 18.70 -27.84 -31.26
N CYS A 991 18.54 -28.07 -29.95
CA CYS A 991 18.21 -29.39 -29.37
C CYS A 991 16.74 -29.77 -29.65
N LEU A 992 15.88 -28.82 -29.98
CA LEU A 992 14.47 -29.06 -30.25
C LEU A 992 14.18 -29.49 -31.69
N ARG A 993 15.15 -29.35 -32.61
CA ARG A 993 14.95 -29.61 -34.05
C ARG A 993 15.33 -31.02 -34.43
#